data_AF-A0A8T1UWI6-F1
#
_entry.id   AF-A0A8T1UWI6-F1
#
_cell.length_a   1.000
_cell.length_b   1.000
_cell.length_c   1.000
_cell.angle_alpha   90.00
_cell.angle_beta   90.00
_cell.angle_gamma   90.00
#
_symmetry.space_group_name_H-M   'P 1'
#
loop_
_entity.id
_entity.type
_entity.pdbx_description
1 polymer ?
#
loop_
_entity_poly.entity_id
_entity_poly.type
_entity_poly.pdbx_seq_one_letter_code
_entity_poly.pdbx_strand_id
1 'polypeptide(L)'
;MLLQRLVVMLYSLWALLQRIKHKKWYLLVFVSFYMGLRSTQKEPVVGKPRDVFINHMITETKEDGIHMAPTPVVAPWTNASFECVGWKRIHSCKEEKPEDEEKETPEPEKDFLGCSEEIGTQMAGYCIVRNRTSGDLYKLMVSGCDSLPTGYYTCDMARDFSEFGYHSVKYEHNPVAPSLALPYAATSKRQPTNGVLMIIYDRVLPSAYATIRMLRVQGCELPVELWYRPDEMSIDNPIIHKLLSDYNVRMRPIFDRRAMGFHVKPYAVYYSNFDNVLLLDADNLPAKDPTYLFEEPEFLRTGAIFWPDYWQPSNSLFQLSDTSLLWQLTGVDYVDMFEQESGQVLIDRLRSKRALDKLMYYSTHQPRLLEQLHLIWGDKDLFRLAWLNASQPFHFIKYPPAVGGLDLQKEKGVFCGLAMIQHDVQGNLVFFHRNSIKLDGKPDQPRIMSHIQEYSLEGNPRDYRIFQAVYAHKECCYYIGTDSLPDGRPATQVTPIDSTIYASIEDLAIQFSVEARQLLIDDALAHDLGFRSMRVQYIVALFLLAYVMAIIAFVWCKGRPARERLPSRWKPMENLKVYPWSDGKVTEYQILSRWWPMQTVLRARGRALAAARPPRPSRSSPAAFVIPQSRLQSPGMQRAVFSTSPFSSPTGQNSEFPATEIEGRSHLWTGLALAAAAMAFVVTEAAADAKEPAEEKEDPKEIVKHINERKEDVKAGAKQNESKKRTLRKRKTSVRDGKLVVSTAAVRGDRAYMEDTSYVSSCKRFAAVYDGHGGAAVSQYLRNQLYSMLSPELAQLDQQILAENKEENNVAAKSSRRLKIAAMLRDTVHKLDQEVIAKNEWKFQGSTAVGVLLYEDVLYSLNVGDSRAVLCRGGNTVELTRDHKPNDPQERARIESLGGRVQWYGYVDAQGEPIEPYGAYRVNGNLAVARAIGDRDSRPFVIGEAEIRQYDIEYDKDEFIVIASDGLWDVFTSSEVVEFVQDVMSGELGGREAWSSGGHSDTRVPIFEWSQQYTSDRSMIKAARRRRKVQIANYLVQEALFRGTSDNVSVVVVWLR
;
A
#
# COMPACT_ATOMS: atom_id res chain seq x y z
N MET A 1 -32.59 12.71 8.94
CA MET A 1 -31.57 12.12 9.84
C MET A 1 -30.97 13.10 10.85
N LEU A 2 -30.41 14.25 10.45
CA LEU A 2 -29.87 15.25 11.42
C LEU A 2 -30.92 15.69 12.47
N LEU A 3 -32.15 15.97 12.05
CA LEU A 3 -33.26 16.33 12.95
C LEU A 3 -33.57 15.25 14.00
N GLN A 4 -33.51 13.96 13.63
CA GLN A 4 -33.71 12.84 14.57
C GLN A 4 -32.58 12.72 15.60
N ARG A 5 -31.33 13.01 15.21
CA ARG A 5 -30.20 13.01 16.16
C ARG A 5 -30.30 14.17 17.15
N LEU A 6 -30.83 15.32 16.71
CA LEU A 6 -31.04 16.51 17.55
C LEU A 6 -32.15 16.28 18.58
N VAL A 7 -33.26 15.65 18.19
CA VAL A 7 -34.33 15.23 19.12
C VAL A 7 -33.83 14.22 20.16
N VAL A 8 -33.03 13.22 19.76
CA VAL A 8 -32.45 12.24 20.69
C VAL A 8 -31.43 12.87 21.65
N MET A 9 -30.62 13.83 21.20
CA MET A 9 -29.74 14.59 22.11
C MET A 9 -30.55 15.41 23.13
N LEU A 10 -31.59 16.13 22.70
CA LEU A 10 -32.41 16.94 23.61
C LEU A 10 -33.15 16.08 24.65
N TYR A 11 -33.67 14.92 24.25
CA TYR A 11 -34.27 13.96 25.20
C TYR A 11 -33.25 13.37 26.18
N SER A 12 -32.03 13.09 25.72
CA SER A 12 -30.95 12.58 26.57
C SER A 12 -30.44 13.64 27.56
N LEU A 13 -30.35 14.90 27.12
CA LEU A 13 -29.97 16.04 27.95
C LEU A 13 -31.04 16.34 29.01
N TRP A 14 -32.32 16.26 28.65
CA TRP A 14 -33.44 16.39 29.58
C TRP A 14 -33.46 15.26 30.64
N ALA A 15 -33.18 14.02 30.24
CA ALA A 15 -33.06 12.88 31.15
C ALA A 15 -31.84 12.98 32.09
N LEU A 16 -30.74 13.61 31.64
CA LEU A 16 -29.55 13.86 32.47
C LEU A 16 -29.80 14.98 33.50
N LEU A 17 -30.50 16.04 33.10
CA LEU A 17 -30.86 17.18 33.96
C LEU A 17 -31.90 16.83 35.04
N GLN A 18 -32.67 15.75 34.87
CA GLN A 18 -33.59 15.22 35.88
C GLN A 18 -32.90 14.40 37.00
N ARG A 19 -31.60 14.07 36.87
CA ARG A 19 -30.87 13.23 37.86
C ARG A 19 -29.99 13.99 38.85
N ILE A 20 -30.01 15.33 38.85
CA ILE A 20 -29.19 16.14 39.76
C ILE A 20 -30.07 17.10 40.57
N LYS A 21 -30.63 16.61 41.69
CA LYS A 21 -31.14 17.43 42.81
C LYS A 21 -31.49 16.58 44.04
N HIS A 22 -30.53 16.33 44.94
CA HIS A 22 -30.46 17.01 46.24
C HIS A 22 -29.21 16.60 47.04
N LYS A 23 -28.67 17.55 47.82
CA LYS A 23 -27.38 17.47 48.54
C LYS A 23 -27.54 17.07 50.01
N LYS A 24 -26.47 16.52 50.61
CA LYS A 24 -25.85 16.83 51.94
C LYS A 24 -24.77 15.78 52.24
N TRP A 25 -23.66 16.02 52.94
CA TRP A 25 -22.74 17.16 53.22
C TRP A 25 -21.61 16.58 54.14
N TYR A 26 -20.44 17.24 54.31
CA TYR A 26 -19.41 16.98 55.37
C TYR A 26 -18.56 15.67 55.27
N LEU A 27 -17.27 15.56 55.73
CA LEU A 27 -16.22 16.51 56.22
C LEU A 27 -14.81 15.82 56.38
N LEU A 28 -13.72 16.59 56.16
CA LEU A 28 -12.29 16.55 56.62
C LEU A 28 -11.37 15.28 56.80
N VAL A 29 -10.19 15.32 56.13
CA VAL A 29 -8.73 15.37 56.57
C VAL A 29 -8.07 14.35 57.56
N PHE A 30 -6.73 14.21 57.39
CA PHE A 30 -5.64 13.56 58.18
C PHE A 30 -5.43 12.06 57.92
N VAL A 31 -4.23 11.45 57.91
CA VAL A 31 -2.79 11.75 57.66
C VAL A 31 -2.04 10.46 58.03
N SER A 32 -0.85 10.23 57.45
CA SER A 32 0.17 9.21 57.71
C SER A 32 0.28 8.60 59.13
N PHE A 33 0.58 7.29 59.25
CA PHE A 33 1.82 6.76 59.90
C PHE A 33 2.00 5.21 59.88
N TYR A 34 3.25 4.79 59.61
CA TYR A 34 4.06 3.72 60.25
C TYR A 34 3.84 2.18 60.13
N MET A 35 4.89 1.54 59.57
CA MET A 35 5.74 0.44 60.09
C MET A 35 5.23 -0.98 60.47
N GLY A 36 5.97 -1.97 59.90
CA GLY A 36 6.56 -3.13 60.62
C GLY A 36 5.75 -4.43 60.68
N LEU A 37 6.34 -5.64 60.83
CA LEU A 37 7.75 -6.07 60.92
C LEU A 37 7.85 -7.62 60.78
N ARG A 38 8.97 -8.14 60.21
CA ARG A 38 9.53 -9.52 60.40
C ARG A 38 8.69 -10.72 59.85
N SER A 39 9.24 -11.93 59.62
CA SER A 39 10.54 -12.50 60.04
C SER A 39 11.14 -13.56 59.07
N THR A 40 12.43 -13.40 58.74
CA THR A 40 13.55 -14.37 58.79
C THR A 40 13.41 -15.85 58.36
N GLN A 41 14.33 -16.29 57.47
CA GLN A 41 15.39 -17.23 57.86
C GLN A 41 16.66 -17.14 56.96
N LYS A 42 17.82 -17.36 57.60
CA LYS A 42 19.20 -17.56 57.11
C LYS A 42 19.60 -19.00 57.54
N GLU A 43 20.63 -19.72 57.11
CA GLU A 43 21.93 -19.55 56.39
C GLU A 43 22.35 -21.01 55.94
N PRO A 44 23.59 -21.40 55.50
CA PRO A 44 24.88 -20.70 55.44
C PRO A 44 25.65 -20.78 54.09
N VAL A 45 26.88 -20.25 54.13
CA VAL A 45 27.84 -20.02 53.03
C VAL A 45 28.80 -21.20 52.80
N VAL A 46 29.25 -21.40 51.56
CA VAL A 46 30.55 -22.04 51.21
C VAL A 46 31.30 -21.12 50.23
N GLY A 47 32.62 -20.99 50.39
CA GLY A 47 33.44 -19.90 49.85
C GLY A 47 33.88 -20.01 48.38
N LYS A 48 34.44 -18.88 47.87
CA LYS A 48 35.02 -18.68 46.53
C LYS A 48 36.18 -19.67 46.22
N PRO A 49 36.58 -19.77 44.94
CA PRO A 49 37.76 -18.99 44.53
C PRO A 49 37.56 -18.22 43.22
N ARG A 50 37.50 -16.87 43.28
CA ARG A 50 37.41 -15.98 42.11
C ARG A 50 38.59 -15.00 42.01
N ASP A 51 39.47 -14.99 43.01
CA ASP A 51 40.38 -13.87 43.30
C ASP A 51 41.86 -14.18 42.94
N VAL A 52 42.11 -15.17 42.07
CA VAL A 52 43.48 -15.63 41.72
C VAL A 52 43.90 -15.28 40.28
N PHE A 53 42.96 -15.15 39.34
CA PHE A 53 43.29 -14.96 37.91
C PHE A 53 43.37 -13.51 37.42
N ILE A 54 42.98 -12.52 38.22
CA ILE A 54 43.02 -11.09 37.82
C ILE A 54 44.45 -10.53 37.96
N ASN A 55 45.23 -10.99 38.93
CA ASN A 55 46.57 -10.46 39.22
C ASN A 55 47.64 -10.81 38.16
N HIS A 56 47.38 -11.72 37.21
CA HIS A 56 48.37 -12.10 36.20
C HIS A 56 48.34 -11.25 34.91
N MET A 57 47.41 -10.30 34.80
CA MET A 57 47.37 -9.31 33.71
C MET A 57 47.80 -7.88 34.14
N ILE A 58 48.28 -7.72 35.37
CA ILE A 58 48.78 -6.43 35.90
C ILE A 58 50.30 -6.28 35.68
N THR A 59 50.99 -7.35 35.26
CA THR A 59 52.46 -7.42 35.14
C THR A 59 53.02 -7.28 33.72
N GLU A 60 52.18 -6.98 32.71
CA GLU A 60 52.66 -6.51 31.39
C GLU A 60 52.62 -4.98 31.33
N THR A 61 53.55 -4.37 32.06
CA THR A 61 53.81 -2.92 31.96
C THR A 61 54.90 -2.63 30.94
N LYS A 62 54.66 -1.63 30.08
CA LYS A 62 55.64 -0.91 29.25
C LYS A 62 56.33 -1.72 28.15
N GLU A 63 55.67 -1.80 26.99
CA GLU A 63 56.23 -1.42 25.67
C GLU A 63 55.19 -1.73 24.59
N ASP A 64 54.33 -0.75 24.29
CA ASP A 64 53.74 -0.50 22.96
C ASP A 64 52.83 0.72 23.04
N GLY A 65 53.07 1.70 22.17
CA GLY A 65 52.30 2.96 22.16
C GLY A 65 50.92 2.78 21.56
N ILE A 66 49.90 3.37 22.21
CA ILE A 66 48.56 3.79 21.72
C ILE A 66 48.16 3.23 20.33
N HIS A 67 48.03 1.91 20.21
CA HIS A 67 47.43 1.25 19.05
C HIS A 67 46.22 0.45 19.50
N MET A 68 45.06 1.11 19.43
CA MET A 68 43.74 0.61 19.88
C MET A 68 43.11 -0.36 18.87
N ALA A 69 43.89 -1.34 18.38
CA ALA A 69 43.40 -2.33 17.42
C ALA A 69 42.41 -3.31 18.08
N PRO A 70 41.17 -3.48 17.56
CA PRO A 70 40.26 -4.52 18.02
C PRO A 70 40.77 -5.91 17.64
N THR A 71 40.42 -6.93 18.42
CA THR A 71 40.76 -8.32 18.10
C THR A 71 39.83 -8.84 16.99
N PRO A 72 40.35 -9.26 15.82
CA PRO A 72 39.50 -9.70 14.71
C PRO A 72 38.78 -11.01 15.04
N VAL A 73 37.47 -11.05 14.75
CA VAL A 73 36.62 -12.22 14.97
C VAL A 73 36.48 -13.01 13.67
N VAL A 74 37.13 -14.17 13.63
CA VAL A 74 37.25 -15.03 12.42
C VAL A 74 36.17 -16.11 12.31
N ALA A 75 35.34 -16.28 13.35
CA ALA A 75 34.26 -17.25 13.44
C ALA A 75 33.14 -16.70 14.35
N PRO A 76 31.86 -17.05 14.13
CA PRO A 76 30.75 -16.55 14.93
C PRO A 76 30.77 -17.20 16.31
N TRP A 77 30.21 -16.54 17.31
CA TRP A 77 30.20 -17.09 18.67
C TRP A 77 29.11 -18.14 18.82
N THR A 78 29.40 -19.14 19.64
CA THR A 78 28.40 -20.10 20.12
C THR A 78 28.06 -19.77 21.57
N ASN A 79 26.89 -20.20 22.05
CA ASN A 79 26.54 -20.05 23.46
C ASN A 79 27.51 -20.82 24.39
N ALA A 80 28.30 -21.76 23.86
CA ALA A 80 29.33 -22.48 24.58
C ALA A 80 30.70 -21.76 24.54
N SER A 81 30.98 -20.90 23.56
CA SER A 81 32.25 -20.18 23.44
C SER A 81 32.20 -18.74 23.94
N PHE A 82 31.05 -18.04 23.91
CA PHE A 82 30.97 -16.64 24.36
C PHE A 82 30.95 -16.48 25.89
N GLU A 83 31.79 -15.60 26.43
CA GLU A 83 31.67 -15.03 27.77
C GLU A 83 32.01 -13.54 27.71
N CYS A 84 31.04 -12.65 27.90
CA CYS A 84 31.38 -11.28 28.25
C CYS A 84 32.00 -11.25 29.65
N VAL A 85 33.15 -10.60 29.78
CA VAL A 85 33.86 -10.41 31.06
C VAL A 85 33.50 -9.05 31.66
N GLY A 86 33.43 -8.00 30.83
CA GLY A 86 33.06 -6.63 31.18
C GLY A 86 33.74 -5.61 30.28
N TRP A 87 33.68 -4.34 30.63
CA TRP A 87 34.37 -3.24 29.94
C TRP A 87 35.59 -2.77 30.75
N LYS A 88 36.66 -2.37 30.07
CA LYS A 88 37.85 -1.80 30.71
C LYS A 88 38.16 -0.40 30.18
N ARG A 89 38.30 0.56 31.09
CA ARG A 89 38.74 1.93 30.83
C ARG A 89 40.21 1.94 30.40
N ILE A 90 40.56 2.82 29.47
CA ILE A 90 41.95 3.19 29.15
C ILE A 90 42.24 4.61 29.63
N HIS A 91 41.34 5.57 29.37
CA HIS A 91 41.60 6.98 29.60
C HIS A 91 40.33 7.75 30.01
N SER A 92 40.53 8.91 30.65
CA SER A 92 39.46 9.83 31.02
C SER A 92 39.41 10.98 30.02
N CYS A 93 38.27 11.19 29.36
CA CYS A 93 38.10 12.22 28.32
C CYS A 93 37.83 13.63 28.87
N LYS A 94 38.13 13.87 30.15
CA LYS A 94 38.08 15.21 30.77
C LYS A 94 39.50 15.70 30.97
N GLU A 95 39.77 16.93 30.54
CA GLU A 95 41.03 17.63 30.82
C GLU A 95 41.36 17.55 32.31
N GLU A 96 42.60 17.18 32.63
CA GLU A 96 43.12 17.28 33.99
C GLU A 96 43.09 18.74 34.41
N LYS A 97 42.49 19.03 35.58
CA LYS A 97 42.58 20.36 36.19
C LYS A 97 44.06 20.75 36.40
N PRO A 98 44.40 22.04 36.39
CA PRO A 98 45.78 22.49 36.64
C PRO A 98 46.32 22.00 38.01
N GLU A 99 47.64 21.85 38.05
CA GLU A 99 48.47 20.91 38.85
C GLU A 99 48.39 20.92 40.40
N ASP A 100 47.39 21.53 41.04
CA ASP A 100 47.37 21.81 42.49
C ASP A 100 46.46 20.90 43.36
N GLU A 101 45.84 19.84 42.83
CA GLU A 101 45.14 18.81 43.63
C GLU A 101 45.88 17.45 43.53
N GLU A 102 46.04 16.76 44.67
CA GLU A 102 46.87 15.55 44.79
C GLU A 102 46.48 14.46 43.78
N LYS A 103 47.49 13.79 43.19
CA LYS A 103 47.29 12.62 42.33
C LYS A 103 46.59 11.49 43.10
N GLU A 104 45.27 11.40 42.97
CA GLU A 104 44.54 10.17 43.31
C GLU A 104 45.20 9.01 42.55
N THR A 105 45.75 8.04 43.29
CA THR A 105 46.22 6.80 42.70
C THR A 105 45.03 6.10 42.02
N PRO A 106 45.16 5.64 40.77
CA PRO A 106 44.04 5.02 40.06
C PRO A 106 43.55 3.77 40.82
N GLU A 107 42.34 3.82 41.33
CA GLU A 107 41.70 2.68 41.99
C GLU A 107 41.23 1.69 40.92
N PRO A 108 41.81 0.47 40.83
CA PRO A 108 41.54 -0.45 39.73
C PRO A 108 40.09 -0.98 39.67
N GLU A 109 39.29 -0.77 40.73
CA GLU A 109 37.86 -1.09 40.74
C GLU A 109 36.98 -0.04 40.02
N LYS A 110 37.47 1.20 39.78
CA LYS A 110 36.74 2.25 39.04
C LYS A 110 36.96 2.19 37.52
N ASP A 111 37.91 1.38 37.07
CA ASP A 111 38.30 1.22 35.65
C ASP A 111 37.66 0.02 34.96
N PHE A 112 36.79 -0.72 35.66
CA PHE A 112 36.08 -1.88 35.12
C PHE A 112 34.57 -1.73 35.30
N LEU A 113 33.81 -1.91 34.22
CA LEU A 113 32.34 -1.92 34.25
C LEU A 113 31.80 -3.32 33.92
N GLY A 114 30.64 -3.64 34.46
CA GLY A 114 29.90 -4.87 34.17
C GLY A 114 29.40 -4.94 32.72
N CYS A 115 29.11 -6.15 32.24
CA CYS A 115 28.67 -6.36 30.86
C CYS A 115 27.40 -5.60 30.46
N SER A 116 26.48 -5.45 31.41
CA SER A 116 25.18 -4.76 31.23
C SER A 116 25.20 -3.29 31.67
N GLU A 117 26.37 -2.74 32.02
CA GLU A 117 26.50 -1.33 32.43
C GLU A 117 26.64 -0.43 31.20
N GLU A 118 25.98 0.72 31.23
CA GLU A 118 25.92 1.66 30.12
C GLU A 118 27.23 2.46 29.99
N ILE A 119 27.89 2.31 28.84
CA ILE A 119 29.08 3.06 28.45
C ILE A 119 28.61 4.24 27.60
N GLY A 120 28.65 5.43 28.18
CA GLY A 120 28.18 6.66 27.55
C GLY A 120 29.19 7.30 26.59
N THR A 121 28.82 8.46 26.06
CA THR A 121 29.71 9.32 25.28
C THR A 121 30.92 9.79 26.10
N GLN A 122 32.04 10.13 25.43
CA GLN A 122 33.28 10.57 26.09
C GLN A 122 33.89 9.54 27.06
N MET A 123 33.88 8.26 26.69
CA MET A 123 34.51 7.17 27.45
C MET A 123 35.45 6.33 26.57
N ALA A 124 36.76 6.40 26.87
CA ALA A 124 37.78 5.65 26.17
C ALA A 124 38.08 4.29 26.86
N GLY A 125 37.85 3.18 26.15
CA GLY A 125 37.99 1.82 26.67
C GLY A 125 37.64 0.73 25.65
N TYR A 126 37.39 -0.48 26.12
CA TYR A 126 36.98 -1.62 25.28
C TYR A 126 36.24 -2.69 26.08
N CYS A 127 35.39 -3.45 25.38
CA CYS A 127 34.79 -4.66 25.91
C CYS A 127 35.78 -5.83 25.87
N ILE A 128 35.82 -6.59 26.96
CA ILE A 128 36.59 -7.82 27.10
C ILE A 128 35.64 -9.00 27.00
N VAL A 129 35.85 -9.84 25.98
CA VAL A 129 35.14 -11.11 25.77
C VAL A 129 36.14 -12.25 25.89
N ARG A 130 35.81 -13.28 26.67
CA ARG A 130 36.57 -14.52 26.75
C ARG A 130 35.94 -15.59 25.86
N ASN A 131 36.77 -16.29 25.10
CA ASN A 131 36.40 -17.56 24.50
C ASN A 131 36.47 -18.65 25.58
N ARG A 132 35.32 -19.15 26.06
CA ARG A 132 35.25 -20.20 27.10
C ARG A 132 35.95 -21.51 26.72
N THR A 133 36.09 -21.79 25.42
CA THR A 133 36.63 -23.07 24.92
C THR A 133 38.14 -23.06 24.80
N SER A 134 38.74 -21.95 24.35
CA SER A 134 40.21 -21.81 24.24
C SER A 134 40.85 -21.08 25.42
N GLY A 135 40.09 -20.24 26.14
CA GLY A 135 40.57 -19.36 27.20
C GLY A 135 40.97 -17.95 26.72
N ASP A 136 41.05 -17.73 25.41
CA ASP A 136 41.54 -16.48 24.81
C ASP A 136 40.67 -15.27 25.15
N LEU A 137 41.29 -14.09 25.19
CA LEU A 137 40.62 -12.81 25.45
C LEU A 137 40.64 -11.92 24.21
N TYR A 138 39.47 -11.39 23.87
CA TYR A 138 39.21 -10.54 22.73
C TYR A 138 38.87 -9.13 23.22
N LYS A 139 39.50 -8.13 22.60
CA LYS A 139 39.20 -6.69 22.76
C LYS A 139 38.22 -6.29 21.67
N LEU A 140 36.95 -6.06 22.02
CA LEU A 140 35.87 -5.72 21.09
C LEU A 140 35.27 -4.36 21.44
N MET A 141 34.55 -3.74 20.50
CA MET A 141 33.91 -2.42 20.69
C MET A 141 34.90 -1.40 21.30
N VAL A 142 36.04 -1.21 20.64
CA VAL A 142 37.12 -0.37 21.17
C VAL A 142 36.72 1.10 20.94
N SER A 143 36.43 1.85 22.01
CA SER A 143 36.05 3.26 21.92
C SER A 143 37.16 4.19 22.41
N GLY A 144 37.43 5.24 21.65
CA GLY A 144 38.02 6.49 22.11
C GLY A 144 36.93 7.46 22.59
N CYS A 145 37.32 8.71 22.85
CA CYS A 145 36.42 9.74 23.38
C CYS A 145 35.27 10.10 22.43
N ASP A 146 35.55 10.10 21.13
CA ASP A 146 34.63 10.55 20.08
C ASP A 146 34.05 9.37 19.27
N SER A 147 34.17 8.13 19.76
CA SER A 147 33.78 6.93 19.01
C SER A 147 32.27 6.67 18.94
N LEU A 148 31.49 7.35 19.80
CA LEU A 148 30.05 7.27 19.88
C LEU A 148 29.48 8.70 19.98
N PRO A 149 28.86 9.25 18.93
CA PRO A 149 28.43 10.66 18.93
C PRO A 149 27.28 10.94 19.89
N THR A 150 26.35 10.00 20.06
CA THR A 150 25.20 10.11 20.97
C THR A 150 24.79 8.75 21.50
N GLY A 151 24.14 8.72 22.67
CA GLY A 151 23.62 7.50 23.30
C GLY A 151 24.62 6.79 24.21
N TYR A 152 24.46 5.48 24.33
CA TYR A 152 25.31 4.58 25.11
C TYR A 152 25.37 3.20 24.43
N TYR A 153 26.32 2.37 24.83
CA TYR A 153 26.36 0.94 24.49
C TYR A 153 26.67 0.09 25.74
N THR A 154 26.55 -1.24 25.63
CA THR A 154 26.92 -2.18 26.70
C THR A 154 27.77 -3.31 26.12
N CYS A 155 28.56 -4.00 26.93
CA CYS A 155 29.38 -5.13 26.44
C CYS A 155 28.57 -6.42 26.20
N ASP A 156 27.31 -6.48 26.65
CA ASP A 156 26.36 -7.50 26.19
C ASP A 156 26.13 -7.41 24.67
N MET A 157 26.26 -6.22 24.06
CA MET A 157 26.17 -6.03 22.61
C MET A 157 27.40 -6.55 21.84
N ALA A 158 28.53 -6.86 22.52
CA ALA A 158 29.80 -7.19 21.86
C ALA A 158 29.73 -8.47 21.01
N ARG A 159 28.79 -9.38 21.32
CA ARG A 159 28.50 -10.54 20.48
C ARG A 159 27.96 -10.09 19.13
N ASP A 160 26.77 -9.48 19.14
CA ASP A 160 26.05 -9.08 17.93
C ASP A 160 26.88 -8.08 17.11
N PHE A 161 27.59 -7.17 17.76
CA PHE A 161 28.53 -6.23 17.13
C PHE A 161 29.65 -6.93 16.35
N SER A 162 30.31 -7.93 16.93
CA SER A 162 31.41 -8.64 16.27
C SER A 162 30.91 -9.67 15.25
N GLU A 163 29.77 -10.30 15.50
CA GLU A 163 29.10 -11.17 14.52
C GLU A 163 28.58 -10.38 13.32
N PHE A 164 28.16 -9.12 13.48
CA PHE A 164 27.65 -8.29 12.38
C PHE A 164 28.70 -8.09 11.28
N GLY A 165 29.94 -7.74 11.63
CA GLY A 165 31.04 -7.59 10.67
C GLY A 165 31.41 -8.91 10.00
N TYR A 166 31.47 -10.00 10.77
CA TYR A 166 31.73 -11.35 10.25
C TYR A 166 30.64 -11.81 9.26
N HIS A 167 29.37 -11.58 9.59
CA HIS A 167 28.23 -11.95 8.74
C HIS A 167 28.12 -11.04 7.52
N SER A 168 28.45 -9.75 7.61
CA SER A 168 28.45 -8.84 6.46
C SER A 168 29.37 -9.37 5.36
N VAL A 169 30.57 -9.87 5.70
CA VAL A 169 31.55 -10.42 4.74
C VAL A 169 30.99 -11.60 3.93
N LYS A 170 30.14 -12.43 4.54
CA LYS A 170 29.60 -13.66 3.94
C LYS A 170 28.15 -13.53 3.45
N TYR A 171 27.56 -12.35 3.55
CA TYR A 171 26.17 -12.15 3.18
C TYR A 171 26.02 -12.06 1.66
N GLU A 172 25.23 -12.98 1.11
CA GLU A 172 24.65 -12.88 -0.23
C GLU A 172 23.15 -12.63 -0.07
N HIS A 173 22.60 -11.63 -0.75
CA HIS A 173 21.18 -11.32 -0.62
C HIS A 173 20.34 -12.34 -1.39
N ASN A 174 19.59 -13.16 -0.66
CA ASN A 174 18.56 -14.03 -1.24
C ASN A 174 17.32 -13.19 -1.56
N PRO A 175 16.95 -13.02 -2.85
CA PRO A 175 15.82 -12.21 -3.25
C PRO A 175 14.49 -12.87 -2.85
N VAL A 176 13.43 -12.06 -2.69
CA VAL A 176 12.08 -12.54 -2.31
C VAL A 176 11.50 -13.56 -3.31
N ALA A 177 11.90 -13.50 -4.58
CA ALA A 177 11.60 -14.50 -5.60
C ALA A 177 12.83 -14.75 -6.49
N PRO A 178 13.05 -15.97 -7.03
CA PRO A 178 14.19 -16.26 -7.91
C PRO A 178 14.24 -15.37 -9.17
N SER A 179 13.08 -14.95 -9.68
CA SER A 179 12.93 -14.01 -10.80
C SER A 179 13.44 -12.60 -10.51
N LEU A 180 13.55 -12.23 -9.23
CA LEU A 180 14.10 -10.95 -8.75
C LEU A 180 15.61 -11.01 -8.46
N ALA A 181 16.27 -12.14 -8.69
CA ALA A 181 17.72 -12.24 -8.57
C ALA A 181 18.41 -11.33 -9.58
N LEU A 182 19.39 -10.55 -9.12
CA LEU A 182 20.29 -9.81 -10.01
C LEU A 182 21.03 -10.81 -10.91
N PRO A 183 20.82 -10.81 -12.23
CA PRO A 183 21.49 -11.75 -13.12
C PRO A 183 22.99 -11.40 -13.21
N TYR A 184 23.84 -12.41 -13.35
CA TYR A 184 25.27 -12.16 -13.55
C TYR A 184 25.49 -11.47 -14.90
N ALA A 185 26.26 -10.37 -14.92
CA ALA A 185 26.50 -9.60 -16.16
C ALA A 185 26.99 -10.48 -17.33
N ALA A 186 27.79 -11.52 -17.05
CA ALA A 186 28.31 -12.47 -18.04
C ALA A 186 27.24 -13.36 -18.72
N THR A 187 26.03 -13.48 -18.16
CA THR A 187 24.94 -14.29 -18.74
C THR A 187 23.96 -13.47 -19.59
N SER A 188 24.00 -12.14 -19.52
CA SER A 188 23.08 -11.27 -20.26
C SER A 188 23.54 -11.05 -21.70
N LYS A 189 22.72 -11.47 -22.68
CA LYS A 189 22.90 -11.15 -24.10
C LYS A 189 22.19 -9.86 -24.55
N ARG A 190 21.42 -9.20 -23.67
CA ARG A 190 20.72 -7.94 -23.96
C ARG A 190 21.60 -6.74 -23.58
N GLN A 191 21.40 -5.60 -24.23
CA GLN A 191 22.01 -4.35 -23.76
C GLN A 191 21.42 -3.96 -22.38
N PRO A 192 22.23 -3.38 -21.48
CA PRO A 192 21.74 -2.86 -20.20
C PRO A 192 20.66 -1.80 -20.41
N THR A 193 19.60 -1.87 -19.63
CA THR A 193 18.53 -0.87 -19.61
C THR A 193 18.85 0.23 -18.59
N ASN A 194 18.73 1.49 -19.02
CA ASN A 194 18.91 2.67 -18.16
C ASN A 194 17.54 3.20 -17.70
N GLY A 195 17.45 3.71 -16.47
CA GLY A 195 16.25 4.40 -16.00
C GLY A 195 16.45 5.17 -14.70
N VAL A 196 15.45 5.98 -14.36
CA VAL A 196 15.43 6.80 -13.15
C VAL A 196 14.54 6.13 -12.10
N LEU A 197 14.95 6.21 -10.84
CA LEU A 197 14.22 5.65 -9.70
C LEU A 197 13.93 6.76 -8.70
N MET A 198 12.67 6.88 -8.27
CA MET A 198 12.26 7.81 -7.21
C MET A 198 11.40 7.10 -6.17
N ILE A 199 11.52 7.49 -4.91
CA ILE A 199 10.66 7.02 -3.83
C ILE A 199 9.61 8.08 -3.54
N ILE A 200 8.34 7.65 -3.41
CA ILE A 200 7.20 8.55 -3.22
C ILE A 200 6.28 8.12 -2.07
N TYR A 201 5.66 9.14 -1.47
CA TYR A 201 4.60 9.07 -0.48
C TYR A 201 3.72 10.32 -0.61
N ASP A 202 2.51 10.32 -0.05
CA ASP A 202 1.47 11.34 -0.31
C ASP A 202 1.95 12.80 -0.24
N ARG A 203 2.86 13.14 0.69
CA ARG A 203 3.35 14.51 0.89
C ARG A 203 4.34 15.00 -0.17
N VAL A 204 5.05 14.10 -0.85
CA VAL A 204 6.07 14.46 -1.87
C VAL A 204 5.54 14.34 -3.30
N LEU A 205 4.28 13.94 -3.51
CA LEU A 205 3.69 13.85 -4.85
C LEU A 205 3.79 15.16 -5.67
N PRO A 206 3.59 16.38 -5.10
CA PRO A 206 3.80 17.62 -5.85
C PRO A 206 5.28 17.86 -6.22
N SER A 207 6.22 17.43 -5.37
CA SER A 207 7.66 17.46 -5.65
C SER A 207 8.02 16.47 -6.75
N ALA A 208 7.61 15.20 -6.63
CA ALA A 208 7.86 14.16 -7.62
C ALA A 208 7.30 14.54 -9.00
N TYR A 209 6.08 15.11 -9.05
CA TYR A 209 5.51 15.62 -10.29
C TYR A 209 6.37 16.74 -10.90
N ALA A 210 6.80 17.71 -10.09
CA ALA A 210 7.67 18.79 -10.56
C ALA A 210 9.02 18.25 -11.08
N THR A 211 9.65 17.32 -10.36
CA THR A 211 10.95 16.72 -10.74
C THR A 211 10.85 15.89 -12.02
N ILE A 212 9.80 15.08 -12.18
CA ILE A 212 9.54 14.35 -13.44
C ILE A 212 9.24 15.32 -14.59
N ARG A 213 8.51 16.42 -14.32
CA ARG A 213 8.27 17.45 -15.33
C ARG A 213 9.55 18.20 -15.73
N MET A 214 10.46 18.46 -14.78
CA MET A 214 11.78 19.00 -15.07
C MET A 214 12.58 18.06 -15.97
N LEU A 215 12.67 16.75 -15.66
CA LEU A 215 13.31 15.76 -16.55
C LEU A 215 12.79 15.87 -17.99
N ARG A 216 11.46 15.89 -18.17
CA ARG A 216 10.82 15.89 -19.50
C ARG A 216 11.01 17.22 -20.24
N VAL A 217 11.01 18.36 -19.53
CA VAL A 217 11.30 19.69 -20.12
C VAL A 217 12.75 19.82 -20.56
N GLN A 218 13.68 19.16 -19.85
CA GLN A 218 15.09 19.10 -20.24
C GLN A 218 15.37 18.12 -21.39
N GLY A 219 14.36 17.40 -21.90
CA GLY A 219 14.48 16.46 -23.01
C GLY A 219 14.79 15.01 -22.61
N CYS A 220 14.82 14.70 -21.32
CA CYS A 220 15.10 13.34 -20.84
C CYS A 220 13.95 12.38 -21.21
N GLU A 221 14.24 11.33 -21.99
CA GLU A 221 13.27 10.28 -22.37
C GLU A 221 13.28 9.06 -21.43
N LEU A 222 14.24 8.98 -20.49
CA LEU A 222 14.43 7.82 -19.63
C LEU A 222 13.14 7.43 -18.88
N PRO A 223 12.81 6.12 -18.82
CA PRO A 223 11.68 5.63 -18.05
C PRO A 223 11.92 5.85 -16.55
N VAL A 224 10.84 6.13 -15.80
CA VAL A 224 10.89 6.38 -14.35
C VAL A 224 10.15 5.28 -13.61
N GLU A 225 10.79 4.66 -12.62
CA GLU A 225 10.11 3.82 -11.62
C GLU A 225 9.82 4.63 -10.35
N LEU A 226 8.54 4.75 -10.00
CA LEU A 226 8.06 5.35 -8.76
C LEU A 226 7.78 4.26 -7.73
N TRP A 227 8.62 4.21 -6.70
CA TRP A 227 8.58 3.23 -5.63
C TRP A 227 7.76 3.74 -4.45
N TYR A 228 6.84 2.93 -3.95
CA TYR A 228 5.90 3.33 -2.90
C TYR A 228 5.53 2.18 -1.97
N ARG A 229 5.20 2.51 -0.71
CA ARG A 229 4.63 1.56 0.24
C ARG A 229 3.09 1.58 0.16
N PRO A 230 2.41 0.47 -0.19
CA PRO A 230 0.95 0.43 -0.30
C PRO A 230 0.19 0.57 1.03
N ASP A 231 0.89 0.46 2.16
CA ASP A 231 0.36 0.75 3.49
C ASP A 231 0.46 2.24 3.87
N GLU A 232 1.34 3.01 3.22
CA GLU A 232 1.56 4.44 3.45
C GLU A 232 0.75 5.34 2.50
N MET A 233 0.57 4.95 1.23
CA MET A 233 -0.15 5.74 0.22
C MET A 233 -1.05 4.91 -0.71
N SER A 234 -2.02 5.59 -1.34
CA SER A 234 -2.90 5.03 -2.37
C SER A 234 -2.41 5.38 -3.77
N ILE A 235 -2.39 4.41 -4.68
CA ILE A 235 -2.14 4.66 -6.11
C ILE A 235 -3.30 5.37 -6.82
N ASP A 236 -4.50 5.33 -6.23
CA ASP A 236 -5.66 6.05 -6.74
C ASP A 236 -5.54 7.54 -6.36
N ASN A 237 -4.82 8.28 -7.21
CA ASN A 237 -4.52 9.70 -7.04
C ASN A 237 -4.39 10.37 -8.42
N PRO A 238 -5.08 11.50 -8.68
CA PRO A 238 -5.00 12.21 -9.97
C PRO A 238 -3.59 12.55 -10.46
N ILE A 239 -2.65 12.85 -9.55
CA ILE A 239 -1.24 13.12 -9.90
C ILE A 239 -0.58 11.86 -10.45
N ILE A 240 -0.80 10.70 -9.82
CA ILE A 240 -0.23 9.41 -10.23
C ILE A 240 -0.83 8.97 -11.57
N HIS A 241 -2.16 9.10 -11.73
CA HIS A 241 -2.83 8.80 -13.00
C HIS A 241 -2.26 9.63 -14.16
N LYS A 242 -2.00 10.92 -13.93
CA LYS A 242 -1.35 11.83 -14.90
C LYS A 242 0.11 11.48 -15.19
N LEU A 243 0.86 11.04 -14.18
CA LEU A 243 2.24 10.57 -14.33
C LEU A 243 2.33 9.30 -15.19
N LEU A 244 1.45 8.33 -14.91
CA LEU A 244 1.35 7.07 -15.65
C LEU A 244 0.92 7.25 -17.11
N SER A 245 -0.01 8.18 -17.39
CA SER A 245 -0.55 8.36 -18.75
C SER A 245 0.39 9.10 -19.69
N ASP A 246 1.09 10.13 -19.20
CA ASP A 246 1.71 11.14 -20.07
C ASP A 246 3.25 11.14 -20.04
N TYR A 247 3.88 10.55 -19.02
CA TYR A 247 5.30 10.83 -18.72
C TYR A 247 6.23 9.61 -18.65
N ASN A 248 5.87 8.46 -19.24
CA ASN A 248 6.67 7.22 -19.25
C ASN A 248 7.11 6.78 -17.84
N VAL A 249 6.12 6.66 -16.95
CA VAL A 249 6.29 6.30 -15.54
C VAL A 249 5.69 4.93 -15.26
N ARG A 250 6.31 4.15 -14.38
CA ARG A 250 5.79 2.88 -13.85
C ARG A 250 5.76 2.94 -12.32
N MET A 251 4.73 2.36 -11.72
CA MET A 251 4.63 2.23 -10.26
C MET A 251 5.24 0.90 -9.79
N ARG A 252 5.95 0.91 -8.66
CA ARG A 252 6.56 -0.27 -8.04
C ARG A 252 6.20 -0.33 -6.54
N PRO A 253 5.42 -1.31 -6.09
CA PRO A 253 5.10 -1.45 -4.68
C PRO A 253 6.29 -2.01 -3.89
N ILE A 254 6.40 -1.63 -2.62
CA ILE A 254 7.30 -2.25 -1.64
C ILE A 254 6.44 -2.98 -0.60
N PHE A 255 6.59 -4.30 -0.52
CA PHE A 255 5.93 -5.14 0.49
C PHE A 255 6.90 -5.72 1.52
N ASP A 256 8.22 -5.64 1.35
CA ASP A 256 9.14 -6.11 2.40
C ASP A 256 8.98 -5.25 3.67
N ARG A 257 8.72 -5.90 4.80
CA ARG A 257 8.56 -5.26 6.12
C ARG A 257 9.86 -4.62 6.63
N ARG A 258 11.02 -5.07 6.13
CA ARG A 258 12.35 -4.56 6.50
C ARG A 258 12.67 -3.25 5.78
N ALA A 259 12.10 -3.03 4.61
CA ALA A 259 12.26 -1.83 3.78
C ALA A 259 11.27 -0.72 4.19
N MET A 260 11.51 -0.11 5.35
CA MET A 260 10.71 1.01 5.89
C MET A 260 11.57 2.22 6.23
N GLY A 261 10.98 3.42 6.19
CA GLY A 261 11.71 4.67 6.40
C GLY A 261 12.79 4.85 5.34
N PHE A 262 14.01 5.21 5.74
CA PHE A 262 15.15 5.39 4.84
C PHE A 262 15.56 4.12 4.06
N HIS A 263 15.27 2.93 4.59
CA HIS A 263 15.64 1.63 4.00
C HIS A 263 14.89 1.28 2.70
N VAL A 264 13.91 2.10 2.32
CA VAL A 264 13.23 2.00 1.02
C VAL A 264 14.17 2.29 -0.17
N LYS A 265 15.17 3.20 -0.04
CA LYS A 265 16.05 3.52 -1.17
C LYS A 265 17.02 2.36 -1.49
N PRO A 266 17.74 1.77 -0.51
CA PRO A 266 18.49 0.52 -0.70
C PRO A 266 17.66 -0.59 -1.36
N TYR A 267 16.45 -0.84 -0.86
CA TYR A 267 15.54 -1.86 -1.41
C TYR A 267 15.18 -1.57 -2.87
N ALA A 268 14.72 -0.34 -3.17
CA ALA A 268 14.32 0.03 -4.52
C ALA A 268 15.49 -0.06 -5.52
N VAL A 269 16.69 0.39 -5.13
CA VAL A 269 17.91 0.23 -5.94
C VAL A 269 18.25 -1.25 -6.15
N TYR A 270 18.13 -2.10 -5.12
CA TYR A 270 18.38 -3.53 -5.28
C TYR A 270 17.35 -4.21 -6.20
N TYR A 271 16.08 -3.84 -6.12
CA TYR A 271 14.97 -4.52 -6.80
C TYR A 271 14.45 -3.84 -8.09
N SER A 272 15.10 -2.78 -8.59
CA SER A 272 14.71 -2.13 -9.84
C SER A 272 14.64 -3.07 -11.04
N ASN A 273 13.88 -2.69 -12.07
CA ASN A 273 13.88 -3.41 -13.34
C ASN A 273 14.98 -2.93 -14.31
N PHE A 274 15.64 -1.81 -14.02
CA PHE A 274 16.70 -1.26 -14.88
C PHE A 274 18.07 -1.79 -14.48
N ASP A 275 18.85 -2.27 -15.44
CA ASP A 275 20.20 -2.79 -15.20
C ASP A 275 21.12 -1.67 -14.66
N ASN A 276 20.96 -0.44 -15.17
CA ASN A 276 21.58 0.78 -14.65
C ASN A 276 20.50 1.73 -14.10
N VAL A 277 20.69 2.22 -12.87
CA VAL A 277 19.75 3.11 -12.18
C VAL A 277 20.38 4.46 -11.83
N LEU A 278 19.64 5.54 -12.08
CA LEU A 278 19.83 6.82 -11.40
C LEU A 278 18.76 6.94 -10.31
N LEU A 279 19.13 6.74 -9.04
CA LEU A 279 18.29 7.11 -7.91
C LEU A 279 18.24 8.64 -7.84
N LEU A 280 17.04 9.19 -7.65
CA LEU A 280 16.82 10.62 -7.46
C LEU A 280 15.70 10.84 -6.44
N ASP A 281 15.97 11.58 -5.37
CA ASP A 281 14.91 11.96 -4.41
C ASP A 281 13.85 12.85 -5.08
N ALA A 282 12.61 12.74 -4.62
CA ALA A 282 11.44 13.37 -5.26
C ALA A 282 11.52 14.90 -5.37
N ASP A 283 12.36 15.54 -4.56
CA ASP A 283 12.62 16.97 -4.47
C ASP A 283 14.03 17.38 -4.96
N ASN A 284 14.71 16.50 -5.71
CA ASN A 284 15.98 16.78 -6.34
C ASN A 284 15.83 17.12 -7.83
N LEU A 285 15.94 18.41 -8.15
CA LEU A 285 15.58 18.97 -9.46
C LEU A 285 16.76 18.89 -10.44
N PRO A 286 16.64 18.22 -11.60
CA PRO A 286 17.68 18.17 -12.62
C PRO A 286 17.73 19.46 -13.45
N ALA A 287 18.92 20.02 -13.60
CA ALA A 287 19.20 21.23 -14.38
C ALA A 287 19.37 20.99 -15.89
N LYS A 288 19.53 19.72 -16.28
CA LYS A 288 19.81 19.23 -17.65
C LYS A 288 19.31 17.78 -17.74
N ASP A 289 19.11 17.25 -18.95
CA ASP A 289 18.89 15.81 -19.15
C ASP A 289 20.07 15.00 -18.57
N PRO A 290 19.85 14.10 -17.59
CA PRO A 290 20.90 13.29 -16.98
C PRO A 290 21.29 12.06 -17.81
N THR A 291 20.71 11.82 -18.98
CA THR A 291 20.97 10.61 -19.80
C THR A 291 22.47 10.41 -20.10
N TYR A 292 23.23 11.49 -20.31
CA TYR A 292 24.67 11.43 -20.56
C TYR A 292 25.48 10.82 -19.40
N LEU A 293 24.98 10.85 -18.17
CA LEU A 293 25.68 10.30 -17.00
C LEU A 293 25.91 8.78 -17.13
N PHE A 294 25.04 8.07 -17.84
CA PHE A 294 25.19 6.63 -18.15
C PHE A 294 26.27 6.34 -19.20
N GLU A 295 26.75 7.37 -19.90
CA GLU A 295 27.78 7.28 -20.94
C GLU A 295 29.12 7.88 -20.50
N GLU A 296 29.18 8.50 -19.30
CA GLU A 296 30.41 9.08 -18.76
C GLU A 296 31.52 8.03 -18.60
N PRO A 297 32.76 8.32 -19.02
CA PRO A 297 33.88 7.37 -18.91
C PRO A 297 34.10 6.88 -17.47
N GLU A 298 33.85 7.72 -16.49
CA GLU A 298 33.87 7.44 -15.05
C GLU A 298 32.87 6.34 -14.66
N PHE A 299 31.62 6.44 -15.14
CA PHE A 299 30.58 5.44 -14.91
C PHE A 299 30.90 4.15 -15.66
N LEU A 300 31.21 4.23 -16.96
CA LEU A 300 31.56 3.06 -17.78
C LEU A 300 32.76 2.31 -17.23
N ARG A 301 33.77 3.01 -16.68
CA ARG A 301 34.93 2.40 -16.03
C ARG A 301 34.58 1.73 -14.70
N THR A 302 33.83 2.39 -13.82
CA THR A 302 33.67 1.93 -12.42
C THR A 302 32.38 1.13 -12.17
N GLY A 303 31.29 1.51 -12.80
CA GLY A 303 29.94 0.98 -12.56
C GLY A 303 29.15 1.73 -11.47
N ALA A 304 29.70 2.80 -10.88
CA ALA A 304 28.95 3.66 -9.97
C ALA A 304 29.50 5.09 -9.93
N ILE A 305 28.62 6.10 -9.87
CA ILE A 305 28.98 7.49 -9.53
C ILE A 305 28.24 7.89 -8.25
N PHE A 306 29.01 8.41 -7.28
CA PHE A 306 28.52 8.95 -6.01
C PHE A 306 28.90 10.42 -5.86
N TRP A 307 28.02 11.19 -5.22
CA TRP A 307 28.19 12.62 -4.98
C TRP A 307 28.45 12.93 -3.50
N PRO A 308 29.24 13.97 -3.18
CA PRO A 308 29.48 14.42 -1.81
C PRO A 308 28.26 15.09 -1.16
N ASP A 309 27.92 14.65 0.05
CA ASP A 309 27.09 15.39 1.01
C ASP A 309 27.93 16.57 1.59
N TYR A 310 27.33 17.42 2.43
CA TYR A 310 28.00 18.55 3.09
C TYR A 310 29.08 18.13 4.11
N TRP A 311 29.16 16.85 4.46
CA TRP A 311 29.88 16.34 5.63
C TRP A 311 31.17 15.62 5.22
N GLN A 312 32.22 15.85 6.00
CA GLN A 312 33.46 15.08 6.07
C GLN A 312 33.64 14.61 7.52
N PRO A 313 34.51 13.62 7.82
CA PRO A 313 34.81 13.19 9.17
C PRO A 313 34.98 14.34 10.18
N SER A 314 35.82 15.34 9.84
CA SER A 314 36.11 16.51 10.67
C SER A 314 34.94 17.47 10.95
N ASN A 315 33.82 17.38 10.23
CA ASN A 315 32.64 18.20 10.44
C ASN A 315 31.32 17.39 10.38
N SER A 316 31.40 16.08 10.59
CA SER A 316 30.26 15.17 10.49
C SER A 316 29.26 15.38 11.63
N LEU A 317 27.97 15.24 11.31
CA LEU A 317 26.90 15.15 12.32
C LEU A 317 27.08 13.97 13.29
N PHE A 318 27.87 12.96 12.91
CA PHE A 318 28.17 11.77 13.71
C PHE A 318 29.57 11.79 14.33
N GLN A 319 30.28 12.93 14.30
CA GLN A 319 31.62 13.11 14.88
C GLN A 319 32.61 12.01 14.45
N LEU A 320 32.55 11.61 13.17
CA LEU A 320 33.33 10.49 12.66
C LEU A 320 34.85 10.77 12.76
N SER A 321 35.50 10.03 13.64
CA SER A 321 36.97 9.88 13.73
C SER A 321 37.41 8.51 13.22
N ASP A 322 38.73 8.30 13.09
CA ASP A 322 39.34 6.99 12.85
C ASP A 322 39.03 5.96 13.95
N THR A 323 38.76 6.42 15.18
CA THR A 323 38.35 5.56 16.30
C THR A 323 36.85 5.21 16.33
N SER A 324 36.02 5.69 15.39
CA SER A 324 34.55 5.49 15.44
C SER A 324 34.14 4.02 15.37
N LEU A 325 33.14 3.62 16.17
CA LEU A 325 32.63 2.25 16.17
C LEU A 325 32.01 1.83 14.82
N LEU A 326 31.63 2.79 13.96
CA LEU A 326 31.16 2.56 12.59
C LEU A 326 32.14 1.72 11.75
N TRP A 327 33.43 2.04 11.81
CA TRP A 327 34.48 1.36 11.05
C TRP A 327 34.67 -0.08 11.51
N GLN A 328 34.65 -0.30 12.83
CA GLN A 328 34.76 -1.63 13.44
C GLN A 328 33.52 -2.50 13.18
N LEU A 329 32.32 -1.91 13.25
CA LEU A 329 31.06 -2.62 13.01
C LEU A 329 30.96 -3.06 11.55
N THR A 330 31.21 -2.15 10.61
CA THR A 330 31.13 -2.45 9.17
C THR A 330 32.31 -3.31 8.70
N GLY A 331 33.48 -3.18 9.31
CA GLY A 331 34.74 -3.76 8.83
C GLY A 331 35.32 -2.97 7.65
N VAL A 332 35.16 -1.65 7.65
CA VAL A 332 35.70 -0.71 6.64
C VAL A 332 36.82 0.10 7.28
N ASP A 333 37.97 0.17 6.62
CA ASP A 333 39.08 1.02 7.07
C ASP A 333 38.69 2.50 7.04
N TYR A 334 39.20 3.29 8.00
CA TYR A 334 38.96 4.72 8.04
C TYR A 334 39.42 5.42 6.75
N VAL A 335 38.56 6.28 6.22
CA VAL A 335 38.84 7.08 5.02
C VAL A 335 38.46 8.55 5.25
N ASP A 336 39.45 9.42 5.12
CA ASP A 336 39.30 10.87 5.18
C ASP A 336 38.81 11.43 3.84
N MET A 337 37.49 11.36 3.62
CA MET A 337 36.79 11.87 2.44
C MET A 337 35.36 12.30 2.79
N PHE A 338 34.68 13.01 1.91
CA PHE A 338 33.26 13.34 2.08
C PHE A 338 32.37 12.09 2.27
N GLU A 339 31.33 12.24 3.09
CA GLU A 339 30.16 11.37 3.12
C GLU A 339 29.37 11.48 1.80
N GLN A 340 28.58 10.47 1.48
CA GLN A 340 27.81 10.36 0.24
C GLN A 340 26.34 10.78 0.40
N GLU A 341 25.87 11.63 -0.50
CA GLU A 341 24.47 12.10 -0.54
C GLU A 341 23.53 11.01 -1.05
N SER A 342 22.75 10.42 -0.13
CA SER A 342 21.76 9.36 -0.38
C SER A 342 20.61 9.76 -1.32
N GLY A 343 20.40 11.06 -1.55
CA GLY A 343 19.38 11.60 -2.46
C GLY A 343 19.70 11.43 -3.94
N GLN A 344 20.93 11.06 -4.29
CA GLN A 344 21.32 10.74 -5.67
C GLN A 344 22.47 9.72 -5.73
N VAL A 345 22.26 8.62 -6.46
CA VAL A 345 23.32 7.67 -6.85
C VAL A 345 23.08 7.15 -8.25
N LEU A 346 24.17 6.92 -8.99
CA LEU A 346 24.14 6.27 -10.30
C LEU A 346 24.85 4.92 -10.19
N ILE A 347 24.18 3.80 -10.48
CA ILE A 347 24.68 2.45 -10.22
C ILE A 347 24.35 1.50 -11.39
N ASP A 348 25.37 0.82 -11.92
CA ASP A 348 25.23 -0.45 -12.65
C ASP A 348 25.05 -1.57 -11.62
N ARG A 349 23.84 -2.13 -11.57
CA ARG A 349 23.47 -3.13 -10.56
C ARG A 349 24.09 -4.49 -10.84
N LEU A 350 24.28 -4.84 -12.10
CA LEU A 350 24.82 -6.15 -12.52
C LEU A 350 26.30 -6.26 -12.18
N ARG A 351 27.06 -5.18 -12.33
CA ARG A 351 28.48 -5.08 -11.95
C ARG A 351 28.69 -4.85 -10.46
N SER A 352 27.71 -4.29 -9.76
CA SER A 352 27.83 -3.93 -8.34
C SER A 352 27.20 -4.92 -7.36
N LYS A 353 26.82 -6.14 -7.80
CA LYS A 353 26.08 -7.13 -6.99
C LYS A 353 26.66 -7.30 -5.58
N ARG A 354 27.98 -7.45 -5.42
CA ARG A 354 28.63 -7.62 -4.11
C ARG A 354 28.38 -6.45 -3.15
N ALA A 355 28.50 -5.23 -3.65
CA ALA A 355 28.24 -4.03 -2.87
C ALA A 355 26.74 -3.85 -2.59
N LEU A 356 25.87 -4.23 -3.54
CA LEU A 356 24.43 -4.28 -3.34
C LEU A 356 24.01 -5.33 -2.29
N ASP A 357 24.66 -6.49 -2.24
CA ASP A 357 24.45 -7.48 -1.18
C ASP A 357 24.84 -6.89 0.20
N LYS A 358 25.97 -6.16 0.31
CA LYS A 358 26.35 -5.47 1.55
C LYS A 358 25.39 -4.35 1.93
N LEU A 359 24.93 -3.57 0.96
CA LEU A 359 23.95 -2.51 1.16
C LEU A 359 22.63 -3.09 1.71
N MET A 360 22.16 -4.20 1.15
CA MET A 360 20.98 -4.90 1.65
C MET A 360 21.20 -5.53 3.02
N TYR A 361 22.42 -6.01 3.33
CA TYR A 361 22.77 -6.44 4.68
C TYR A 361 22.62 -5.29 5.68
N TYR A 362 23.31 -4.17 5.45
CA TYR A 362 23.25 -3.01 6.36
C TYR A 362 21.83 -2.44 6.53
N SER A 363 21.01 -2.52 5.48
CA SER A 363 19.64 -2.00 5.48
C SER A 363 18.59 -2.95 6.08
N THR A 364 18.74 -4.27 5.92
CA THR A 364 17.70 -5.25 6.27
C THR A 364 18.07 -6.25 7.38
N HIS A 365 19.32 -6.25 7.86
CA HIS A 365 19.74 -7.09 8.98
C HIS A 365 19.04 -6.69 10.30
N GLN A 366 18.87 -7.68 11.18
CA GLN A 366 18.33 -7.53 12.52
C GLN A 366 19.24 -8.28 13.51
N PRO A 367 19.66 -7.66 14.64
CA PRO A 367 19.32 -6.31 15.09
C PRO A 367 19.92 -5.18 14.23
N ARG A 368 19.24 -4.04 14.15
CA ARG A 368 19.72 -2.85 13.41
C ARG A 368 20.77 -2.06 14.20
N LEU A 369 21.95 -2.64 14.38
CA LEU A 369 23.03 -2.08 15.21
C LEU A 369 23.47 -0.67 14.78
N LEU A 370 23.49 -0.37 13.47
CA LEU A 370 23.82 0.96 12.95
C LEU A 370 22.88 2.06 13.47
N GLU A 371 21.58 1.76 13.59
CA GLU A 371 20.57 2.67 14.14
C GLU A 371 20.59 2.66 15.68
N GLN A 372 20.68 1.47 16.30
CA GLN A 372 20.67 1.32 17.77
C GLN A 372 21.87 2.03 18.44
N LEU A 373 23.05 1.94 17.83
CA LEU A 373 24.27 2.62 18.28
C LEU A 373 24.39 4.06 17.76
N HIS A 374 23.37 4.57 17.06
CA HIS A 374 23.32 5.94 16.52
C HIS A 374 24.56 6.33 15.67
N LEU A 375 25.14 5.37 14.95
CA LEU A 375 26.40 5.55 14.20
C LEU A 375 26.18 6.26 12.87
N ILE A 376 24.99 6.08 12.27
CA ILE A 376 24.49 6.78 11.09
C ILE A 376 22.96 6.91 11.19
N TRP A 377 22.37 7.81 10.41
CA TRP A 377 20.91 7.92 10.29
C TRP A 377 20.41 7.27 9.01
N GLY A 378 19.77 6.10 9.14
CA GLY A 378 19.06 5.45 8.04
C GLY A 378 19.97 4.98 6.90
N ASP A 379 19.80 5.57 5.72
CA ASP A 379 20.53 5.29 4.48
C ASP A 379 21.70 6.26 4.22
N LYS A 380 21.92 7.24 5.12
CA LYS A 380 23.00 8.22 4.98
C LYS A 380 24.36 7.54 4.90
N ASP A 381 25.12 7.88 3.85
CA ASP A 381 26.44 7.32 3.52
C ASP A 381 26.50 5.80 3.27
N LEU A 382 25.36 5.11 3.28
CA LEU A 382 25.29 3.65 3.32
C LEU A 382 25.78 2.99 2.02
N PHE A 383 25.57 3.65 0.88
CA PHE A 383 26.06 3.17 -0.42
C PHE A 383 27.59 3.23 -0.46
N ARG A 384 28.21 4.33 -0.01
CA ARG A 384 29.67 4.46 0.03
C ARG A 384 30.30 3.41 0.94
N LEU A 385 29.76 3.21 2.15
CA LEU A 385 30.22 2.19 3.09
C LEU A 385 30.11 0.77 2.51
N ALA A 386 29.01 0.46 1.81
CA ALA A 386 28.82 -0.84 1.18
C ALA A 386 29.79 -1.11 0.02
N TRP A 387 30.10 -0.09 -0.79
CA TRP A 387 31.08 -0.21 -1.87
C TRP A 387 32.51 -0.36 -1.36
N LEU A 388 32.91 0.44 -0.37
CA LEU A 388 34.22 0.32 0.29
C LEU A 388 34.40 -1.07 0.90
N ASN A 389 33.42 -1.56 1.65
CA ASN A 389 33.46 -2.88 2.28
C ASN A 389 33.52 -4.03 1.27
N ALA A 390 32.87 -3.89 0.12
CA ALA A 390 32.93 -4.87 -0.97
C ALA A 390 34.21 -4.75 -1.83
N SER A 391 35.07 -3.75 -1.58
CA SER A 391 36.17 -3.34 -2.47
C SER A 391 35.71 -3.13 -3.92
N GLN A 392 34.47 -2.64 -4.08
CA GLN A 392 33.84 -2.39 -5.37
C GLN A 392 34.27 -1.01 -5.90
N PRO A 393 34.76 -0.88 -7.14
CA PRO A 393 35.09 0.41 -7.70
C PRO A 393 33.86 1.31 -7.85
N PHE A 394 34.03 2.59 -7.52
CA PHE A 394 33.10 3.69 -7.80
C PHE A 394 33.92 4.93 -8.19
N HIS A 395 33.29 5.85 -8.92
CA HIS A 395 33.79 7.21 -9.06
C HIS A 395 33.09 8.11 -8.04
N PHE A 396 33.85 9.00 -7.41
CA PHE A 396 33.33 9.95 -6.44
C PHE A 396 33.55 11.37 -6.98
N ILE A 397 32.49 12.17 -7.04
CA ILE A 397 32.55 13.52 -7.60
C ILE A 397 33.47 14.39 -6.75
N LYS A 398 34.55 14.89 -7.36
CA LYS A 398 35.61 15.67 -6.71
C LYS A 398 35.20 17.09 -6.31
N TYR A 399 34.06 17.57 -6.82
CA TYR A 399 33.56 18.93 -6.63
C TYR A 399 32.66 18.99 -5.38
N PRO A 400 33.02 19.78 -4.34
CA PRO A 400 32.18 19.93 -3.15
C PRO A 400 30.77 20.41 -3.49
N PRO A 401 29.75 20.09 -2.67
CA PRO A 401 28.40 20.58 -2.90
C PRO A 401 28.32 22.10 -2.67
N ALA A 402 27.66 22.78 -3.60
CA ALA A 402 27.27 24.17 -3.47
C ALA A 402 25.97 24.29 -2.64
N VAL A 403 25.65 25.51 -2.21
CA VAL A 403 24.50 25.80 -1.35
C VAL A 403 23.58 26.81 -2.03
N GLY A 404 22.36 26.39 -2.37
CA GLY A 404 21.30 27.28 -2.85
C GLY A 404 20.54 27.90 -1.69
N GLY A 405 20.34 29.22 -1.70
CA GLY A 405 19.74 29.91 -0.56
C GLY A 405 19.40 31.38 -0.77
N LEU A 406 19.12 32.04 0.35
CA LEU A 406 18.87 33.47 0.42
C LEU A 406 20.14 34.20 0.87
N ASP A 407 20.62 35.15 0.05
CA ASP A 407 21.63 36.11 0.51
C ASP A 407 20.98 37.12 1.47
N LEU A 408 21.25 36.94 2.75
CA LEU A 408 20.83 37.83 3.83
C LEU A 408 22.02 38.58 4.45
N GLN A 409 23.18 38.59 3.78
CA GLN A 409 24.41 39.27 4.26
C GLN A 409 24.14 40.74 4.61
N LYS A 410 23.36 41.45 3.79
CA LYS A 410 23.03 42.88 3.98
C LYS A 410 22.10 43.16 5.17
N GLU A 411 21.26 42.20 5.54
CA GLU A 411 20.24 42.38 6.59
C GLU A 411 20.66 41.76 7.93
N LYS A 412 21.41 40.65 7.90
CA LYS A 412 21.71 39.79 9.05
C LYS A 412 23.14 39.26 9.09
N GLY A 413 24.00 39.59 8.12
CA GLY A 413 25.41 39.18 8.08
C GLY A 413 25.64 37.68 7.83
N VAL A 414 24.65 36.96 7.28
CA VAL A 414 24.65 35.50 7.12
C VAL A 414 24.06 35.12 5.76
N PHE A 415 24.64 34.12 5.10
CA PHE A 415 24.03 33.43 3.97
C PHE A 415 23.12 32.30 4.48
N CYS A 416 21.92 32.14 3.92
CA CYS A 416 20.92 31.21 4.46
C CYS A 416 20.52 30.17 3.40
N GLY A 417 21.29 29.09 3.35
CA GLY A 417 21.14 27.94 2.45
C GLY A 417 20.01 26.99 2.83
N LEU A 418 19.17 26.65 1.86
CA LEU A 418 17.96 25.82 2.01
C LEU A 418 17.90 24.69 0.97
N ALA A 419 18.89 24.58 0.09
CA ALA A 419 19.03 23.53 -0.91
C ALA A 419 20.51 23.15 -1.12
N MET A 420 20.78 21.87 -1.37
CA MET A 420 22.08 21.39 -1.82
C MET A 420 22.13 21.41 -3.34
N ILE A 421 23.22 21.92 -3.92
CA ILE A 421 23.42 21.93 -5.37
C ILE A 421 24.69 21.16 -5.69
N GLN A 422 24.63 20.26 -6.67
CA GLN A 422 25.70 19.32 -6.96
C GLN A 422 26.13 19.34 -8.43
N HIS A 423 27.37 18.90 -8.64
CA HIS A 423 28.10 19.00 -9.88
C HIS A 423 28.17 17.66 -10.65
N ASP A 424 28.38 17.72 -11.96
CA ASP A 424 28.82 16.57 -12.77
C ASP A 424 30.35 16.35 -12.70
N VAL A 425 30.87 15.38 -13.47
CA VAL A 425 32.31 15.05 -13.49
C VAL A 425 33.19 16.15 -14.10
N GLN A 426 32.59 17.10 -14.84
CA GLN A 426 33.26 18.25 -15.44
C GLN A 426 33.15 19.53 -14.55
N GLY A 427 32.26 19.53 -13.55
CA GLY A 427 32.07 20.65 -12.63
C GLY A 427 30.90 21.57 -12.96
N ASN A 428 29.93 21.12 -13.79
CA ASN A 428 28.71 21.88 -14.06
C ASN A 428 27.62 21.54 -13.02
N LEU A 429 26.85 22.53 -12.56
CA LEU A 429 25.71 22.30 -11.66
C LEU A 429 24.61 21.51 -12.40
N VAL A 430 24.29 20.31 -11.90
CA VAL A 430 23.39 19.35 -12.56
C VAL A 430 22.16 18.99 -11.70
N PHE A 431 22.28 19.02 -10.37
CA PHE A 431 21.22 18.65 -9.43
C PHE A 431 20.99 19.74 -8.39
N PHE A 432 19.73 20.14 -8.19
CA PHE A 432 19.28 21.17 -7.25
C PHE A 432 18.32 20.52 -6.22
N HIS A 433 18.89 19.99 -5.14
CA HIS A 433 18.19 19.21 -4.11
C HIS A 433 17.56 20.12 -3.06
N ARG A 434 16.22 20.24 -3.07
CA ARG A 434 15.43 21.04 -2.10
C ARG A 434 15.25 20.35 -0.73
N ASN A 435 16.32 19.75 -0.23
CA ASN A 435 16.35 18.89 0.96
C ASN A 435 15.73 19.52 2.22
N SER A 436 15.80 20.85 2.39
CA SER A 436 15.27 21.55 3.56
C SER A 436 13.78 21.94 3.42
N ILE A 437 13.35 22.39 2.24
CA ILE A 437 11.97 22.86 1.99
C ILE A 437 11.45 22.33 0.64
N LYS A 438 10.75 21.19 0.72
CA LYS A 438 10.14 20.48 -0.40
C LYS A 438 8.98 21.26 -1.05
N LEU A 439 8.61 20.89 -2.28
CA LEU A 439 7.49 21.49 -3.00
C LEU A 439 6.16 20.89 -2.53
N ASP A 440 5.24 21.74 -2.06
CA ASP A 440 3.90 21.33 -1.58
C ASP A 440 2.76 21.75 -2.53
N GLY A 441 3.10 22.44 -3.61
CA GLY A 441 2.18 22.85 -4.68
C GLY A 441 1.21 23.96 -4.30
N LYS A 442 1.40 24.67 -3.18
CA LYS A 442 0.57 25.85 -2.92
C LYS A 442 0.98 27.02 -3.85
N PRO A 443 0.02 27.83 -4.35
CA PRO A 443 0.32 29.01 -5.16
C PRO A 443 1.12 30.11 -4.45
N ASP A 444 1.12 30.12 -3.11
CA ASP A 444 1.87 31.07 -2.25
C ASP A 444 3.22 30.51 -1.77
N GLN A 445 3.70 29.39 -2.31
CA GLN A 445 5.01 28.84 -1.96
C GLN A 445 6.15 29.81 -2.35
N PRO A 446 6.99 30.26 -1.41
CA PRO A 446 8.07 31.19 -1.70
C PRO A 446 9.25 30.52 -2.41
N ARG A 447 9.97 31.32 -3.20
CA ARG A 447 11.30 31.02 -3.72
C ARG A 447 12.30 30.90 -2.56
N ILE A 448 13.08 29.82 -2.51
CA ILE A 448 14.08 29.57 -1.46
C ILE A 448 15.53 29.77 -1.94
N MET A 449 15.77 29.79 -3.26
CA MET A 449 17.08 30.02 -3.87
C MET A 449 17.07 31.34 -4.65
N SER A 450 17.63 32.41 -4.07
CA SER A 450 17.94 33.65 -4.81
C SER A 450 19.42 33.73 -5.21
N HIS A 451 20.28 33.00 -4.50
CA HIS A 451 21.72 32.98 -4.70
C HIS A 451 22.26 31.57 -4.53
N ILE A 452 23.41 31.30 -5.15
CA ILE A 452 24.20 30.08 -5.01
C ILE A 452 25.51 30.47 -4.32
N GLN A 453 25.87 29.78 -3.24
CA GLN A 453 27.21 29.85 -2.63
C GLN A 453 28.01 28.62 -3.08
N GLU A 454 29.10 28.85 -3.81
CA GLU A 454 29.99 27.82 -4.34
C GLU A 454 31.34 27.87 -3.61
N TYR A 455 31.97 26.72 -3.39
CA TYR A 455 33.34 26.66 -2.88
C TYR A 455 34.34 26.71 -4.04
N SER A 456 35.43 27.47 -3.89
CA SER A 456 36.41 27.69 -4.95
C SER A 456 37.11 26.39 -5.34
N LEU A 457 37.21 26.15 -6.66
CA LEU A 457 37.96 25.02 -7.23
C LEU A 457 39.47 25.13 -7.02
N GLU A 458 39.96 26.30 -6.63
CA GLU A 458 41.36 26.56 -6.26
C GLU A 458 41.62 26.28 -4.77
N GLY A 459 40.56 26.12 -3.97
CA GLY A 459 40.65 25.72 -2.57
C GLY A 459 40.87 24.22 -2.41
N ASN A 460 41.50 23.82 -1.32
CA ASN A 460 41.65 22.41 -0.96
C ASN A 460 40.31 21.86 -0.44
N PRO A 461 39.71 20.81 -1.05
CA PRO A 461 38.42 20.29 -0.61
C PRO A 461 38.38 19.86 0.87
N ARG A 462 39.52 19.52 1.48
CA ARG A 462 39.62 19.24 2.94
C ARG A 462 39.35 20.44 3.84
N ASP A 463 39.40 21.65 3.30
CA ASP A 463 39.12 22.89 4.04
C ASP A 463 37.65 23.32 3.87
N TYR A 464 36.85 22.58 3.09
CA TYR A 464 35.41 22.79 3.00
C TYR A 464 34.74 22.52 4.35
N ARG A 465 34.09 23.53 4.92
CA ARG A 465 33.30 23.41 6.15
C ARG A 465 31.92 24.01 5.93
N ILE A 466 30.89 23.19 6.14
CA ILE A 466 29.51 23.66 6.26
C ILE A 466 29.26 24.12 7.71
N PHE A 467 28.54 25.22 7.86
CA PHE A 467 28.06 25.74 9.13
C PHE A 467 26.53 25.86 9.11
N GLN A 468 25.92 25.75 10.29
CA GLN A 468 24.48 25.89 10.46
C GLN A 468 24.17 27.22 11.18
N ALA A 469 23.27 28.01 10.59
CA ALA A 469 22.69 29.21 11.18
C ALA A 469 21.22 28.98 11.52
N VAL A 470 20.74 29.61 12.60
CA VAL A 470 19.31 29.59 12.97
C VAL A 470 18.61 30.82 12.40
N TYR A 471 17.66 30.60 11.51
CA TYR A 471 16.81 31.63 10.94
C TYR A 471 15.41 31.62 11.57
N ALA A 472 14.87 32.83 11.82
CA ALA A 472 13.50 33.07 12.27
C ALA A 472 13.00 32.18 13.44
N HIS A 473 13.88 31.86 14.40
CA HIS A 473 13.61 31.03 15.59
C HIS A 473 13.11 29.59 15.35
N LYS A 474 13.09 29.09 14.11
CA LYS A 474 12.55 27.75 13.79
C LYS A 474 13.21 27.00 12.63
N GLU A 475 13.85 27.69 11.70
CA GLU A 475 14.39 27.07 10.49
C GLU A 475 15.91 27.15 10.51
N CYS A 476 16.58 26.00 10.43
CA CYS A 476 18.03 25.96 10.31
C CYS A 476 18.40 26.08 8.83
N CYS A 477 19.37 26.93 8.50
CA CYS A 477 19.92 27.06 7.16
C CYS A 477 21.44 26.97 7.17
N TYR A 478 22.00 26.62 6.02
CA TYR A 478 23.42 26.24 5.89
C TYR A 478 24.22 27.29 5.13
N TYR A 479 25.51 27.40 5.42
CA TYR A 479 26.44 28.20 4.63
C TYR A 479 27.84 27.59 4.67
N ILE A 480 28.61 27.81 3.61
CA ILE A 480 30.01 27.41 3.53
C ILE A 480 30.86 28.46 4.25
N GLY A 481 31.82 28.01 5.06
CA GLY A 481 32.78 28.86 5.76
C GLY A 481 33.57 29.75 4.80
N THR A 482 33.78 31.01 5.18
CA THR A 482 34.44 32.03 4.34
C THR A 482 35.93 32.17 4.63
N ASP A 483 36.57 31.13 5.14
CA ASP A 483 38.00 31.14 5.41
C ASP A 483 38.77 31.50 4.12
N SER A 484 39.81 32.32 4.26
CA SER A 484 40.55 32.80 3.11
C SER A 484 41.42 31.69 2.52
N LEU A 485 41.47 31.62 1.19
CA LEU A 485 42.50 30.88 0.47
C LEU A 485 43.89 31.37 0.90
N PRO A 486 44.97 30.58 0.70
CA PRO A 486 46.33 30.96 1.10
C PRO A 486 46.85 32.30 0.53
N ASP A 487 46.18 32.85 -0.49
CA ASP A 487 46.49 34.15 -1.11
C ASP A 487 45.62 35.33 -0.58
N GLY A 488 44.74 35.08 0.40
CA GLY A 488 43.86 36.08 0.99
C GLY A 488 42.52 36.29 0.27
N ARG A 489 42.23 35.60 -0.84
CA ARG A 489 40.89 35.64 -1.46
C ARG A 489 39.88 34.81 -0.65
N PRO A 490 38.58 35.14 -0.63
CA PRO A 490 37.57 34.29 0.02
C PRO A 490 37.49 32.94 -0.70
N ALA A 491 37.45 31.83 0.06
CA ALA A 491 37.30 30.49 -0.52
C ALA A 491 35.88 30.20 -1.06
N THR A 492 34.92 31.12 -0.90
CA THR A 492 33.55 30.97 -1.39
C THR A 492 33.14 32.11 -2.31
N GLN A 493 32.42 31.78 -3.38
CA GLN A 493 31.77 32.73 -4.28
C GLN A 493 30.26 32.70 -4.06
N VAL A 494 29.62 33.87 -3.91
CA VAL A 494 28.15 33.99 -3.86
C VAL A 494 27.67 34.64 -5.14
N THR A 495 26.89 33.91 -5.94
CA THR A 495 26.39 34.34 -7.25
C THR A 495 24.86 34.43 -7.22
N PRO A 496 24.23 35.54 -7.63
CA PRO A 496 22.78 35.60 -7.80
C PRO A 496 22.32 34.59 -8.85
N ILE A 497 21.37 33.72 -8.53
CA ILE A 497 20.95 32.65 -9.45
C ILE A 497 20.36 33.22 -10.76
N ASP A 498 19.75 34.40 -10.68
CA ASP A 498 19.18 35.14 -11.82
C ASP A 498 20.24 35.66 -12.81
N SER A 499 21.52 35.69 -12.43
CA SER A 499 22.65 35.96 -13.34
C SER A 499 23.25 34.70 -14.00
N THR A 500 22.71 33.51 -13.69
CA THR A 500 23.18 32.23 -14.21
C THR A 500 22.20 31.63 -15.22
N ILE A 501 22.62 30.59 -15.94
CA ILE A 501 21.72 29.81 -16.82
C ILE A 501 20.64 29.02 -16.04
N TYR A 502 20.75 28.94 -14.71
CA TYR A 502 19.87 28.16 -13.82
C TYR A 502 18.69 28.96 -13.26
N ALA A 503 18.56 30.24 -13.61
CA ALA A 503 17.57 31.18 -13.07
C ALA A 503 16.13 30.64 -13.00
N SER A 504 15.69 29.91 -14.04
CA SER A 504 14.33 29.41 -14.20
C SER A 504 14.02 28.08 -13.49
N ILE A 505 15.02 27.38 -12.94
CA ILE A 505 14.84 26.03 -12.38
C ILE A 505 13.81 26.02 -11.25
N GLU A 506 13.92 26.95 -10.29
CA GLU A 506 13.00 26.97 -9.15
C GLU A 506 11.59 27.39 -9.57
N ASP A 507 11.45 28.42 -10.41
CA ASP A 507 10.16 28.95 -10.84
C ASP A 507 9.36 27.90 -11.64
N LEU A 508 10.02 27.16 -12.53
CA LEU A 508 9.41 26.04 -13.27
C LEU A 508 8.99 24.90 -12.33
N ALA A 509 9.84 24.54 -11.36
CA ALA A 509 9.51 23.49 -10.40
C ALA A 509 8.33 23.89 -9.49
N ILE A 510 8.28 25.13 -9.02
CA ILE A 510 7.12 25.68 -8.29
C ILE A 510 5.88 25.62 -9.19
N GLN A 511 5.94 26.10 -10.43
CA GLN A 511 4.83 26.07 -11.38
C GLN A 511 4.28 24.64 -11.59
N PHE A 512 5.15 23.64 -11.79
CA PHE A 512 4.73 22.25 -11.97
C PHE A 512 4.16 21.63 -10.69
N SER A 513 4.68 22.00 -9.51
CA SER A 513 4.10 21.54 -8.23
C SER A 513 2.69 22.10 -7.99
N VAL A 514 2.44 23.35 -8.40
CA VAL A 514 1.11 23.99 -8.34
C VAL A 514 0.15 23.31 -9.32
N GLU A 515 0.61 22.99 -10.53
CA GLU A 515 -0.14 22.20 -11.51
C GLU A 515 -0.56 20.84 -10.92
N ALA A 516 0.37 20.12 -10.27
CA ALA A 516 0.08 18.84 -9.60
C ALA A 516 -1.03 18.98 -8.55
N ARG A 517 -0.99 20.04 -7.74
CA ARG A 517 -2.02 20.31 -6.72
C ARG A 517 -3.37 20.68 -7.34
N GLN A 518 -3.39 21.34 -8.49
CA GLN A 518 -4.63 21.67 -9.20
C GLN A 518 -5.38 20.41 -9.65
N LEU A 519 -4.68 19.36 -10.08
CA LEU A 519 -5.29 18.06 -10.43
C LEU A 519 -6.11 17.45 -9.27
N LEU A 520 -5.65 17.62 -8.03
CA LEU A 520 -6.36 17.17 -6.84
C LEU A 520 -7.63 17.99 -6.55
N ILE A 521 -7.61 19.29 -6.89
CA ILE A 521 -8.74 20.20 -6.70
C ILE A 521 -9.81 19.92 -7.76
N ASP A 522 -9.41 19.74 -9.02
CA ASP A 522 -10.31 19.50 -10.14
C ASP A 522 -11.06 18.17 -10.00
N ASP A 523 -10.39 17.12 -9.54
CA ASP A 523 -11.01 15.82 -9.23
C ASP A 523 -12.04 15.93 -8.09
N ALA A 524 -11.70 16.63 -7.00
CA ALA A 524 -12.62 16.87 -5.89
C ALA A 524 -13.86 17.68 -6.32
N LEU A 525 -13.69 18.65 -7.23
CA LEU A 525 -14.79 19.42 -7.82
C LEU A 525 -15.66 18.55 -8.75
N ALA A 526 -15.05 17.70 -9.58
CA ALA A 526 -15.77 16.75 -10.44
C ALA A 526 -16.61 15.77 -9.60
N HIS A 527 -16.06 15.27 -8.49
CA HIS A 527 -16.78 14.41 -7.55
C HIS A 527 -17.99 15.11 -6.87
N ASP A 528 -17.87 16.37 -6.44
CA ASP A 528 -19.01 17.11 -5.86
C ASP A 528 -20.07 17.46 -6.94
N LEU A 529 -19.66 17.80 -8.16
CA LEU A 529 -20.56 18.00 -9.30
C LEU A 529 -21.34 16.72 -9.65
N GLY A 530 -20.68 15.57 -9.66
CA GLY A 530 -21.32 14.26 -9.82
C GLY A 530 -22.36 13.98 -8.72
N PHE A 531 -22.03 14.28 -7.45
CA PHE A 531 -22.95 14.16 -6.34
C PHE A 531 -24.16 15.12 -6.44
N ARG A 532 -23.96 16.34 -6.95
CA ARG A 532 -25.05 17.30 -7.21
C ARG A 532 -25.96 16.83 -8.34
N SER A 533 -25.40 16.32 -9.44
CA SER A 533 -26.17 15.74 -10.55
C SER A 533 -27.06 14.58 -10.08
N MET A 534 -26.49 13.67 -9.28
CA MET A 534 -27.24 12.54 -8.69
C MET A 534 -28.36 13.04 -7.76
N ARG A 535 -28.13 14.09 -6.94
CA ARG A 535 -29.20 14.71 -6.13
C ARG A 535 -30.31 15.32 -6.98
N VAL A 536 -30.00 15.94 -8.13
CA VAL A 536 -31.03 16.45 -9.05
C VAL A 536 -31.90 15.32 -9.61
N GLN A 537 -31.29 14.19 -10.01
CA GLN A 537 -32.04 13.00 -10.45
C GLN A 537 -32.96 12.45 -9.34
N TYR A 538 -32.48 12.37 -8.09
CA TYR A 538 -33.30 11.98 -6.94
C TYR A 538 -34.46 12.96 -6.65
N ILE A 539 -34.23 14.26 -6.82
CA ILE A 539 -35.28 15.29 -6.66
C ILE A 539 -36.34 15.14 -7.77
N VAL A 540 -35.93 14.95 -9.03
CA VAL A 540 -36.85 14.70 -10.16
C VAL A 540 -37.67 13.44 -9.93
N ALA A 541 -37.05 12.35 -9.45
CA ALA A 541 -37.75 11.12 -9.10
C ALA A 541 -38.77 11.32 -7.96
N LEU A 542 -38.45 12.11 -6.94
CA LEU A 542 -39.39 12.47 -5.86
C LEU A 542 -40.55 13.34 -6.35
N PHE A 543 -40.31 14.28 -7.27
CA PHE A 543 -41.38 15.07 -7.90
C PHE A 543 -42.30 14.21 -8.76
N LEU A 544 -41.75 13.27 -9.54
CA LEU A 544 -42.55 12.30 -10.31
C LEU A 544 -43.38 11.40 -9.39
N LEU A 545 -42.81 10.91 -8.28
CA LEU A 545 -43.54 10.12 -7.28
C LEU A 545 -44.68 10.93 -6.65
N ALA A 546 -44.42 12.18 -6.26
CA ALA A 546 -45.44 13.07 -5.70
C ALA A 546 -46.57 13.37 -6.71
N TYR A 547 -46.22 13.55 -7.99
CA TYR A 547 -47.17 13.77 -9.08
C TYR A 547 -48.07 12.54 -9.32
N VAL A 548 -47.49 11.33 -9.34
CA VAL A 548 -48.24 10.07 -9.41
C VAL A 548 -49.18 9.90 -8.21
N MET A 549 -48.70 10.18 -6.99
CA MET A 549 -49.54 10.13 -5.78
C MET A 549 -50.68 11.16 -5.81
N ALA A 550 -50.46 12.35 -6.37
CA ALA A 550 -51.50 13.36 -6.56
C ALA A 550 -52.56 12.91 -7.59
N ILE A 551 -52.15 12.24 -8.68
CA ILE A 551 -53.09 11.64 -9.65
C ILE A 551 -53.91 10.53 -8.98
N ILE A 552 -53.27 9.63 -8.23
CA ILE A 552 -53.97 8.56 -7.48
C ILE A 552 -54.98 9.16 -6.51
N ALA A 553 -54.61 10.20 -5.75
CA ALA A 553 -55.52 10.89 -4.83
C ALA A 553 -56.68 11.58 -5.57
N PHE A 554 -56.44 12.21 -6.72
CA PHE A 554 -57.49 12.85 -7.53
C PHE A 554 -58.50 11.83 -8.09
N VAL A 555 -58.01 10.69 -8.60
CA VAL A 555 -58.84 9.57 -9.06
C VAL A 555 -59.64 8.97 -7.91
N TRP A 556 -59.01 8.77 -6.74
CA TRP A 556 -59.69 8.28 -5.53
C TRP A 556 -60.80 9.23 -5.06
N CYS A 557 -60.55 10.55 -5.05
CA CYS A 557 -61.52 11.56 -4.63
C CYS A 557 -62.71 11.71 -5.59
N LYS A 558 -62.55 11.40 -6.89
CA LYS A 558 -63.67 11.35 -7.85
C LYS A 558 -64.36 9.98 -7.92
N GLY A 559 -63.83 8.95 -7.25
CA GLY A 559 -64.30 7.57 -7.31
C GLY A 559 -65.45 7.17 -6.38
N ARG A 560 -66.27 8.10 -5.88
CA ARG A 560 -67.47 7.77 -5.08
C ARG A 560 -68.78 8.19 -5.78
N PRO A 561 -69.54 7.25 -6.38
CA PRO A 561 -70.94 7.49 -6.71
C PRO A 561 -71.81 7.38 -5.45
N ALA A 562 -72.82 8.24 -5.35
CA ALA A 562 -73.86 8.13 -4.32
C ALA A 562 -74.67 6.84 -4.53
N ARG A 563 -74.96 6.13 -3.43
CA ARG A 563 -75.79 4.91 -3.45
C ARG A 563 -76.88 5.00 -2.38
N GLU A 564 -77.93 5.73 -2.68
CA GLU A 564 -79.21 5.64 -1.97
C GLU A 564 -80.24 4.89 -2.82
N ARG A 565 -81.24 4.32 -2.12
CA ARG A 565 -82.40 3.55 -2.63
C ARG A 565 -82.09 2.13 -3.12
N LEU A 566 -82.32 1.16 -2.24
CA LEU A 566 -83.24 0.03 -2.46
C LEU A 566 -83.77 -0.44 -1.07
N PRO A 567 -85.02 -0.94 -0.94
CA PRO A 567 -85.73 -0.85 0.35
C PRO A 567 -85.93 -2.19 1.10
N SER A 568 -85.98 -2.05 2.43
CA SER A 568 -86.84 -2.80 3.39
C SER A 568 -87.16 -4.28 3.13
N ARG A 569 -86.27 -5.16 3.57
CA ARG A 569 -86.59 -6.35 4.39
C ARG A 569 -85.33 -6.73 5.17
N TRP A 570 -85.47 -7.44 6.30
CA TRP A 570 -84.37 -7.85 7.19
C TRP A 570 -83.70 -6.73 8.01
N LYS A 571 -84.43 -6.24 9.03
CA LYS A 571 -83.84 -5.97 10.36
C LYS A 571 -84.26 -7.10 11.30
N PRO A 572 -83.43 -7.51 12.27
CA PRO A 572 -83.75 -7.11 13.64
C PRO A 572 -82.54 -6.72 14.52
N MET A 573 -82.81 -5.77 15.43
CA MET A 573 -82.46 -5.67 16.87
C MET A 573 -81.07 -6.11 17.35
N GLU A 574 -80.24 -5.23 17.94
CA GLU A 574 -80.41 -4.49 19.22
C GLU A 574 -80.46 -5.39 20.47
N ASN A 575 -79.42 -5.31 21.33
CA ASN A 575 -79.57 -4.84 22.72
C ASN A 575 -78.24 -4.67 23.48
N LEU A 576 -78.31 -3.85 24.55
CA LEU A 576 -77.28 -3.51 25.57
C LEU A 576 -76.06 -2.71 25.05
N LYS A 577 -75.88 -1.41 25.34
CA LYS A 577 -75.92 -0.62 26.61
C LYS A 577 -74.81 -0.97 27.62
N VAL A 578 -74.11 -0.04 28.32
CA VAL A 578 -73.50 1.30 28.05
C VAL A 578 -73.17 2.00 29.39
N TYR A 579 -72.01 2.69 29.46
CA TYR A 579 -71.56 3.68 30.48
C TYR A 579 -71.26 3.21 31.92
N PRO A 580 -70.55 4.00 32.77
CA PRO A 580 -70.06 5.41 32.62
C PRO A 580 -68.52 5.57 32.82
N TRP A 581 -67.91 6.76 33.00
CA TRP A 581 -67.95 8.11 32.36
C TRP A 581 -66.92 9.03 33.08
N SER A 582 -66.87 10.34 32.78
CA SER A 582 -66.07 11.43 33.41
C SER A 582 -64.54 11.38 33.23
N ASP A 583 -63.77 12.47 33.25
CA ASP A 583 -63.92 13.92 32.95
C ASP A 583 -62.47 14.50 32.97
N GLY A 584 -62.07 15.64 32.37
CA GLY A 584 -62.73 16.63 31.53
C GLY A 584 -61.85 17.92 31.45
N LYS A 585 -62.11 18.81 30.47
CA LYS A 585 -61.59 20.21 30.34
C LYS A 585 -60.07 20.31 30.00
N VAL A 586 -59.56 21.36 29.33
CA VAL A 586 -59.73 22.81 29.50
C VAL A 586 -59.88 23.59 28.18
N THR A 587 -60.61 24.71 28.24
CA THR A 587 -60.84 25.71 27.18
C THR A 587 -59.95 26.96 27.32
N GLU A 588 -59.96 27.79 26.26
CA GLU A 588 -59.92 29.28 26.32
C GLU A 588 -58.60 30.09 26.46
N TYR A 589 -58.30 30.80 25.37
CA TYR A 589 -58.26 32.27 25.21
C TYR A 589 -57.16 33.16 25.84
N GLN A 590 -56.56 33.98 24.95
CA GLN A 590 -56.04 35.36 25.15
C GLN A 590 -54.76 35.50 26.04
N ILE A 591 -53.93 36.55 25.96
CA ILE A 591 -54.11 37.95 25.52
C ILE A 591 -52.99 38.43 24.56
N LEU A 592 -53.36 39.34 23.66
CA LEU A 592 -52.49 40.11 22.75
C LEU A 592 -51.50 41.05 23.45
N SER A 593 -50.30 41.21 22.89
CA SER A 593 -49.72 42.48 22.38
C SER A 593 -48.23 42.26 22.05
N ARG A 594 -47.56 42.90 21.07
CA ARG A 594 -47.73 44.25 20.50
C ARG A 594 -47.30 44.35 19.01
N TRP A 595 -48.12 45.07 18.24
CA TRP A 595 -47.78 45.99 17.12
C TRP A 595 -47.72 45.49 15.65
N TRP A 596 -48.24 46.38 14.79
CA TRP A 596 -48.58 46.33 13.34
C TRP A 596 -48.87 47.82 12.95
N PRO A 597 -48.97 48.30 11.68
CA PRO A 597 -48.73 47.71 10.35
C PRO A 597 -47.52 48.31 9.60
N MET A 598 -47.25 47.81 8.37
CA MET A 598 -47.18 48.75 7.23
C MET A 598 -47.82 48.16 5.97
N GLN A 599 -48.60 48.98 5.26
CA GLN A 599 -49.36 48.61 4.06
C GLN A 599 -48.56 48.93 2.78
N THR A 600 -48.55 47.96 1.86
CA THR A 600 -49.11 48.03 0.50
C THR A 600 -49.09 49.38 -0.25
N VAL A 601 -48.49 49.42 -1.45
CA VAL A 601 -49.17 49.55 -2.77
C VAL A 601 -48.14 49.76 -3.91
N LEU A 602 -48.43 49.13 -5.06
CA LEU A 602 -47.67 49.25 -6.32
C LEU A 602 -48.02 50.53 -7.11
N ARG A 603 -47.06 50.94 -7.97
CA ARG A 603 -47.16 51.89 -9.11
C ARG A 603 -46.98 53.40 -8.82
N ALA A 604 -45.77 53.91 -9.13
CA ALA A 604 -45.63 55.10 -9.97
C ALA A 604 -44.24 55.18 -10.67
N ARG A 605 -44.27 55.29 -12.00
CA ARG A 605 -43.39 56.05 -12.92
C ARG A 605 -41.94 56.41 -12.51
N GLY A 606 -41.00 56.04 -13.40
CA GLY A 606 -40.45 57.02 -14.36
C GLY A 606 -39.02 57.58 -14.13
N ARG A 607 -38.26 57.60 -15.23
CA ARG A 607 -37.18 58.56 -15.63
C ARG A 607 -36.42 59.28 -14.50
N ALA A 608 -35.17 58.91 -14.24
CA ALA A 608 -33.97 59.33 -14.98
C ALA A 608 -33.54 60.79 -14.77
N LEU A 609 -32.27 60.98 -14.40
CA LEU A 609 -31.53 62.21 -14.68
C LEU A 609 -30.04 61.88 -14.86
N ALA A 610 -29.46 62.39 -15.93
CA ALA A 610 -28.05 62.29 -16.27
C ALA A 610 -27.51 63.70 -16.57
N ALA A 611 -26.26 63.96 -16.19
CA ALA A 611 -25.44 65.09 -16.67
C ALA A 611 -23.96 64.65 -16.54
N ALA A 612 -23.02 65.00 -17.43
CA ALA A 612 -23.09 65.93 -18.55
C ALA A 612 -22.38 65.40 -19.84
N ARG A 613 -22.40 66.22 -20.88
CA ARG A 613 -22.07 66.02 -22.32
C ARG A 613 -20.70 66.68 -22.69
N PRO A 614 -20.31 66.88 -23.98
CA PRO A 614 -20.16 66.04 -25.20
C PRO A 614 -18.71 66.25 -25.81
N PRO A 615 -18.36 66.22 -27.13
CA PRO A 615 -19.04 65.78 -28.38
C PRO A 615 -18.24 64.88 -29.38
N ARG A 616 -18.94 64.53 -30.48
CA ARG A 616 -18.51 63.90 -31.77
C ARG A 616 -17.52 64.76 -32.59
N PRO A 617 -16.84 64.30 -33.69
CA PRO A 617 -17.24 63.29 -34.72
C PRO A 617 -16.14 62.20 -35.03
N SER A 618 -16.06 61.39 -36.11
CA SER A 618 -16.57 61.42 -37.52
C SER A 618 -16.77 60.03 -38.20
N ARG A 619 -17.06 60.05 -39.52
CA ARG A 619 -16.98 58.98 -40.56
C ARG A 619 -15.51 58.54 -40.81
N SER A 620 -15.15 57.34 -41.32
CA SER A 620 -15.50 56.78 -42.65
C SER A 620 -15.03 55.30 -42.86
N SER A 621 -15.52 54.66 -43.92
CA SER A 621 -14.92 53.50 -44.64
C SER A 621 -14.29 54.03 -45.97
N PRO A 622 -13.51 53.30 -46.82
CA PRO A 622 -13.49 51.84 -47.03
C PRO A 622 -12.08 51.21 -47.30
N ALA A 623 -12.07 50.03 -47.92
CA ALA A 623 -10.93 49.14 -48.21
C ALA A 623 -9.90 49.65 -49.25
N ALA A 624 -8.68 49.09 -49.21
CA ALA A 624 -7.93 48.64 -50.40
C ALA A 624 -6.68 47.77 -50.08
N PHE A 625 -6.35 46.91 -51.04
CA PHE A 625 -5.15 46.09 -51.27
C PHE A 625 -3.78 46.78 -51.03
N VAL A 626 -2.70 45.99 -50.81
CA VAL A 626 -1.66 45.67 -51.84
C VAL A 626 -0.53 44.78 -51.26
N ILE A 627 0.01 43.88 -52.10
CA ILE A 627 1.13 42.95 -51.89
C ILE A 627 2.46 43.62 -52.32
N PRO A 628 3.64 43.10 -51.94
CA PRO A 628 4.63 42.89 -53.01
C PRO A 628 5.24 41.48 -53.05
N GLN A 629 5.49 41.01 -54.28
CA GLN A 629 6.13 39.72 -54.60
C GLN A 629 7.63 39.88 -54.85
N SER A 630 8.39 38.80 -54.62
CA SER A 630 9.32 38.22 -55.61
C SER A 630 9.39 36.71 -55.30
N ARG A 631 9.12 35.72 -56.17
CA ARG A 631 9.17 35.49 -57.63
C ARG A 631 10.51 34.94 -58.14
N LEU A 632 10.62 33.61 -58.16
CA LEU A 632 11.39 32.73 -59.08
C LEU A 632 10.95 31.29 -58.74
N GLN A 633 10.69 30.32 -59.62
CA GLN A 633 10.48 30.19 -61.07
C GLN A 633 9.97 28.75 -61.27
N SER A 634 9.23 28.49 -62.34
CA SER A 634 8.83 27.14 -62.83
C SER A 634 9.02 27.17 -64.36
N PRO A 635 9.19 26.05 -65.12
CA PRO A 635 8.08 25.09 -65.31
C PRO A 635 8.42 23.63 -65.76
N GLY A 636 7.37 22.78 -65.77
CA GLY A 636 7.22 21.63 -66.70
C GLY A 636 7.07 20.24 -66.05
N MET A 637 6.38 19.23 -66.62
CA MET A 637 5.42 19.17 -67.75
C MET A 637 4.81 17.73 -67.85
N GLN A 638 3.48 17.58 -68.03
CA GLN A 638 2.74 16.38 -68.56
C GLN A 638 2.68 15.07 -67.71
N ARG A 639 1.50 14.45 -67.42
CA ARG A 639 0.57 13.58 -68.23
C ARG A 639 1.11 12.14 -68.46
N ALA A 640 0.35 11.02 -68.44
CA ALA A 640 -1.11 10.78 -68.29
C ALA A 640 -1.50 9.27 -68.10
N VAL A 641 -2.71 9.02 -67.52
CA VAL A 641 -3.74 7.97 -67.83
C VAL A 641 -3.45 6.45 -67.75
N PHE A 642 -4.30 5.70 -67.01
CA PHE A 642 -5.18 4.55 -67.40
C PHE A 642 -5.86 4.03 -66.10
N SER A 643 -7.15 4.23 -65.83
CA SER A 643 -8.38 3.56 -66.34
C SER A 643 -8.57 2.09 -65.94
N THR A 644 -9.56 1.81 -65.07
CA THR A 644 -10.76 0.99 -65.39
C THR A 644 -11.73 0.90 -64.20
N SER A 645 -13.03 0.81 -64.50
CA SER A 645 -14.10 0.38 -63.58
C SER A 645 -14.91 -0.74 -64.27
N PRO A 646 -15.84 -1.40 -63.57
CA PRO A 646 -17.23 -1.08 -63.90
C PRO A 646 -18.25 -1.12 -62.73
N PHE A 647 -19.42 -0.54 -63.01
CA PHE A 647 -20.66 -0.58 -62.23
C PHE A 647 -21.33 -1.97 -62.23
N SER A 648 -22.18 -2.25 -61.23
CA SER A 648 -23.65 -2.28 -61.43
C SER A 648 -24.44 -2.69 -60.18
N SER A 649 -25.65 -2.14 -60.10
CA SER A 649 -26.75 -2.54 -59.20
C SER A 649 -27.96 -2.97 -60.05
N PRO A 650 -28.98 -3.58 -59.44
CA PRO A 650 -30.35 -3.48 -59.97
C PRO A 650 -31.35 -2.88 -58.96
N THR A 651 -32.41 -2.28 -59.48
CA THR A 651 -33.42 -1.51 -58.74
C THR A 651 -34.84 -1.90 -59.14
N GLY A 652 -35.80 -1.66 -58.23
CA GLY A 652 -37.24 -1.54 -58.54
C GLY A 652 -38.09 -2.81 -58.36
N GLN A 653 -39.40 -2.72 -58.10
CA GLN A 653 -40.27 -1.55 -57.85
C GLN A 653 -41.58 -2.06 -57.20
N ASN A 654 -42.17 -1.30 -56.26
CA ASN A 654 -43.52 -0.71 -56.44
C ASN A 654 -43.94 0.18 -55.27
N SER A 655 -44.93 1.03 -55.55
CA SER A 655 -45.26 2.28 -54.84
C SER A 655 -46.54 2.20 -54.01
N GLU A 656 -46.64 3.04 -52.97
CA GLU A 656 -47.76 3.99 -52.79
C GLU A 656 -47.48 5.02 -51.67
N PHE A 657 -48.11 6.19 -51.76
CA PHE A 657 -48.08 7.37 -50.86
C PHE A 657 -49.54 7.85 -50.69
N PRO A 658 -49.90 8.74 -49.74
CA PRO A 658 -49.25 9.19 -48.49
C PRO A 658 -50.22 9.20 -47.27
N ALA A 659 -49.76 9.70 -46.10
CA ALA A 659 -50.44 10.72 -45.25
C ALA A 659 -50.42 10.50 -43.71
N THR A 660 -50.22 11.63 -43.01
CA THR A 660 -50.71 12.04 -41.66
C THR A 660 -50.30 11.33 -40.35
N GLU A 661 -49.78 12.18 -39.45
CA GLU A 661 -50.03 12.28 -37.98
C GLU A 661 -49.99 11.03 -37.07
N ILE A 662 -49.13 11.08 -36.04
CA ILE A 662 -49.23 10.22 -34.84
C ILE A 662 -49.00 11.05 -33.57
N GLU A 663 -50.08 11.28 -32.81
CA GLU A 663 -50.05 11.48 -31.36
C GLU A 663 -50.16 10.11 -30.63
N GLY A 664 -49.83 10.08 -29.33
CA GLY A 664 -50.69 9.35 -28.39
C GLY A 664 -50.20 8.04 -27.76
N ARG A 665 -49.59 8.17 -26.57
CA ARG A 665 -49.83 7.39 -25.32
C ARG A 665 -49.87 5.83 -25.34
N SER A 666 -48.93 5.27 -24.58
CA SER A 666 -49.09 4.27 -23.50
C SER A 666 -50.34 3.35 -23.44
N HIS A 667 -50.12 2.05 -23.16
CA HIS A 667 -50.78 1.38 -22.02
C HIS A 667 -50.05 0.09 -21.59
N LEU A 668 -49.86 -0.07 -20.27
CA LEU A 668 -49.63 -1.37 -19.61
C LEU A 668 -50.94 -1.86 -18.98
N TRP A 669 -50.95 -3.14 -18.56
CA TRP A 669 -51.97 -3.87 -17.78
C TRP A 669 -53.10 -4.57 -18.55
N THR A 670 -52.98 -5.91 -18.64
CA THR A 670 -54.01 -6.85 -18.17
C THR A 670 -53.34 -8.06 -17.51
N GLY A 671 -54.00 -8.69 -16.54
CA GLY A 671 -53.60 -9.99 -15.98
C GLY A 671 -52.86 -9.95 -14.64
N LEU A 672 -53.61 -9.82 -13.54
CA LEU A 672 -53.64 -10.82 -12.44
C LEU A 672 -54.48 -10.32 -11.26
N ALA A 673 -55.72 -10.79 -11.20
CA ALA A 673 -56.53 -10.78 -9.98
C ALA A 673 -56.93 -12.22 -9.70
N LEU A 674 -56.40 -12.83 -8.63
CA LEU A 674 -56.94 -14.01 -7.94
C LEU A 674 -56.13 -14.31 -6.66
N ALA A 675 -56.77 -15.01 -5.72
CA ALA A 675 -56.21 -15.55 -4.48
C ALA A 675 -55.81 -14.55 -3.36
N ALA A 676 -56.81 -13.88 -2.78
CA ALA A 676 -56.76 -13.42 -1.39
C ALA A 676 -58.10 -13.72 -0.67
N ALA A 677 -58.31 -14.98 -0.25
CA ALA A 677 -59.42 -15.36 0.62
C ALA A 677 -59.22 -16.76 1.27
N ALA A 678 -58.60 -16.81 2.46
CA ALA A 678 -58.84 -17.81 3.51
C ALA A 678 -57.89 -17.59 4.70
N MET A 679 -58.41 -17.22 5.88
CA MET A 679 -57.88 -17.53 7.23
C MET A 679 -58.56 -16.63 8.29
N ALA A 680 -59.47 -17.20 9.09
CA ALA A 680 -59.79 -16.76 10.44
C ALA A 680 -60.76 -17.75 11.13
N PHE A 681 -60.26 -18.62 12.04
CA PHE A 681 -60.91 -18.97 13.33
C PHE A 681 -60.04 -19.95 14.15
N VAL A 682 -59.92 -19.72 15.47
CA VAL A 682 -59.34 -20.61 16.51
C VAL A 682 -59.99 -20.27 17.86
N VAL A 683 -60.30 -21.28 18.71
CA VAL A 683 -60.66 -21.28 20.18
C VAL A 683 -61.49 -22.57 20.46
N THR A 684 -61.38 -23.40 21.51
CA THR A 684 -60.41 -23.70 22.62
C THR A 684 -60.70 -25.13 23.18
N GLU A 685 -60.03 -25.54 24.29
CA GLU A 685 -60.39 -26.62 25.26
C GLU A 685 -60.02 -28.09 24.93
N ALA A 686 -59.71 -28.99 25.90
CA ALA A 686 -59.15 -28.84 27.26
C ALA A 686 -58.72 -30.22 27.88
N ALA A 687 -57.63 -30.22 28.68
CA ALA A 687 -57.33 -31.02 29.89
C ALA A 687 -57.20 -32.58 29.91
N ALA A 688 -56.59 -33.07 31.01
CA ALA A 688 -56.25 -34.45 31.44
C ALA A 688 -55.04 -35.13 30.72
N ASP A 689 -54.20 -35.95 31.37
CA ASP A 689 -54.24 -36.56 32.72
C ASP A 689 -52.82 -36.70 33.35
N ALA A 690 -52.72 -37.04 34.63
CA ALA A 690 -51.49 -36.98 35.46
C ALA A 690 -50.88 -38.34 35.84
N LYS A 691 -49.57 -38.36 36.20
CA LYS A 691 -48.99 -39.30 37.17
C LYS A 691 -47.59 -38.89 37.66
N GLU A 692 -47.43 -38.78 38.97
CA GLU A 692 -46.13 -38.80 39.68
C GLU A 692 -45.63 -40.26 39.82
N PRO A 693 -44.36 -40.47 40.22
CA PRO A 693 -44.16 -40.79 41.64
C PRO A 693 -42.83 -40.35 42.30
N ALA A 694 -42.88 -40.36 43.63
CA ALA A 694 -41.81 -40.62 44.61
C ALA A 694 -40.72 -39.55 44.87
N GLU A 695 -40.77 -39.01 46.10
CA GLU A 695 -39.67 -38.29 46.75
C GLU A 695 -38.62 -39.26 47.32
N GLU A 696 -37.34 -38.89 47.24
CA GLU A 696 -36.30 -39.36 48.17
C GLU A 696 -35.55 -38.11 48.69
N LYS A 697 -35.27 -38.05 50.00
CA LYS A 697 -34.93 -36.80 50.70
C LYS A 697 -33.43 -36.56 50.80
N GLU A 698 -32.96 -35.47 50.19
CA GLU A 698 -31.66 -34.84 50.46
C GLU A 698 -31.84 -33.43 51.08
N ASP A 699 -30.82 -32.92 51.79
CA ASP A 699 -30.90 -31.69 52.61
C ASP A 699 -31.15 -30.42 51.76
N PRO A 700 -32.21 -29.63 52.05
CA PRO A 700 -32.54 -28.42 51.30
C PRO A 700 -31.42 -27.37 51.21
N LYS A 701 -30.44 -27.35 52.12
CA LYS A 701 -29.41 -26.29 52.15
C LYS A 701 -28.21 -26.55 51.23
N GLU A 702 -27.77 -27.80 51.07
CA GLU A 702 -26.70 -28.12 50.11
C GLU A 702 -27.22 -28.11 48.66
N ILE A 703 -28.42 -28.65 48.44
CA ILE A 703 -29.07 -28.65 47.12
C ILE A 703 -29.18 -27.24 46.56
N VAL A 704 -29.67 -26.26 47.34
CA VAL A 704 -29.83 -24.87 46.87
C VAL A 704 -28.50 -24.22 46.51
N LYS A 705 -27.41 -24.54 47.22
CA LYS A 705 -26.07 -24.01 46.92
C LYS A 705 -25.53 -24.57 45.60
N HIS A 706 -25.48 -25.89 45.45
CA HIS A 706 -25.01 -26.53 44.22
C HIS A 706 -25.93 -26.29 43.02
N ILE A 707 -27.24 -26.14 43.21
CA ILE A 707 -28.16 -25.72 42.15
C ILE A 707 -27.87 -24.29 41.70
N ASN A 708 -27.55 -23.37 42.61
CA ASN A 708 -27.24 -21.98 42.23
C ASN A 708 -25.86 -21.85 41.56
N GLU A 709 -24.85 -22.57 42.05
CA GLU A 709 -23.52 -22.64 41.42
C GLU A 709 -23.62 -23.26 40.01
N ARG A 710 -24.24 -24.45 39.87
CA ARG A 710 -24.50 -25.03 38.55
C ARG A 710 -25.42 -24.16 37.68
N LYS A 711 -26.36 -23.40 38.22
CA LYS A 711 -27.20 -22.47 37.43
C LYS A 711 -26.41 -21.27 36.93
N GLU A 712 -25.45 -20.74 37.69
CA GLU A 712 -24.58 -19.67 37.21
C GLU A 712 -23.56 -20.20 36.19
N ASP A 713 -22.95 -21.37 36.40
CA ASP A 713 -22.06 -21.99 35.41
C ASP A 713 -22.79 -22.42 34.14
N VAL A 714 -23.99 -23.01 34.26
CA VAL A 714 -24.83 -23.33 33.09
C VAL A 714 -25.37 -22.06 32.44
N LYS A 715 -25.63 -20.95 33.15
CA LYS A 715 -25.96 -19.65 32.51
C LYS A 715 -24.75 -19.00 31.86
N ALA A 716 -23.56 -19.11 32.43
CA ALA A 716 -22.33 -18.55 31.86
C ALA A 716 -21.95 -19.35 30.60
N GLY A 717 -21.92 -20.68 30.73
CA GLY A 717 -21.77 -21.62 29.61
C GLY A 717 -22.86 -21.45 28.57
N ALA A 718 -24.14 -21.30 28.95
CA ALA A 718 -25.23 -21.03 28.01
C ALA A 718 -25.10 -19.66 27.36
N LYS A 719 -24.79 -18.56 28.07
CA LYS A 719 -24.55 -17.24 27.45
C LYS A 719 -23.33 -17.25 26.52
N GLN A 720 -22.29 -18.01 26.84
CA GLN A 720 -21.11 -18.14 25.98
C GLN A 720 -21.42 -19.02 24.75
N ASN A 721 -22.15 -20.13 24.91
CA ASN A 721 -22.65 -20.94 23.79
C ASN A 721 -23.72 -20.22 22.97
N GLU A 722 -24.54 -19.37 23.57
CA GLU A 722 -25.60 -18.62 22.91
C GLU A 722 -25.02 -17.42 22.17
N SER A 723 -24.01 -16.73 22.72
CA SER A 723 -23.25 -15.72 21.97
C SER A 723 -22.43 -16.36 20.84
N LYS A 724 -21.79 -17.53 21.05
CA LYS A 724 -21.14 -18.32 19.98
C LYS A 724 -22.17 -18.74 18.93
N LYS A 725 -23.30 -19.38 19.29
CA LYS A 725 -24.40 -19.77 18.38
C LYS A 725 -25.03 -18.58 17.65
N ARG A 726 -25.18 -17.43 18.31
CA ARG A 726 -25.71 -16.18 17.71
C ARG A 726 -24.71 -15.52 16.77
N THR A 727 -23.41 -15.68 17.02
CA THR A 727 -22.34 -15.25 16.11
C THR A 727 -22.20 -16.20 14.92
N LEU A 728 -22.29 -17.52 15.14
CA LEU A 728 -22.39 -18.53 14.08
C LEU A 728 -23.63 -18.33 13.21
N ARG A 729 -24.81 -18.08 13.81
CA ARG A 729 -26.04 -17.71 13.08
C ARG A 729 -25.80 -16.47 12.20
N LYS A 730 -25.16 -15.41 12.73
CA LYS A 730 -24.81 -14.22 11.96
C LYS A 730 -23.81 -14.46 10.83
N ARG A 731 -22.92 -15.46 10.93
CA ARG A 731 -22.01 -15.87 9.84
C ARG A 731 -22.72 -16.75 8.81
N LYS A 732 -23.54 -17.73 9.23
CA LYS A 732 -24.40 -18.50 8.32
C LYS A 732 -25.33 -17.61 7.50
N THR A 733 -25.78 -16.48 8.04
CA THR A 733 -26.57 -15.51 7.26
C THR A 733 -25.74 -14.71 6.24
N SER A 734 -24.45 -14.40 6.42
CA SER A 734 -23.75 -13.53 5.44
C SER A 734 -23.55 -14.16 4.06
N VAL A 735 -23.29 -15.47 4.03
CA VAL A 735 -23.17 -16.25 2.78
C VAL A 735 -24.54 -16.52 2.17
N ARG A 736 -25.56 -16.82 3.00
CA ARG A 736 -26.95 -17.04 2.53
C ARG A 736 -27.65 -15.75 2.07
N ASP A 737 -27.36 -14.59 2.67
CA ASP A 737 -27.94 -13.27 2.34
C ASP A 737 -27.24 -12.53 1.17
N GLY A 738 -26.26 -13.15 0.49
CA GLY A 738 -25.60 -12.56 -0.69
C GLY A 738 -24.66 -11.37 -0.40
N LYS A 739 -24.12 -11.25 0.81
CA LYS A 739 -23.25 -10.12 1.24
C LYS A 739 -21.75 -10.39 1.13
N LEU A 740 -21.34 -11.15 0.11
CA LEU A 740 -19.92 -11.40 -0.15
C LEU A 740 -19.20 -10.11 -0.59
N VAL A 741 -17.95 -9.96 -0.16
CA VAL A 741 -17.03 -8.92 -0.66
C VAL A 741 -16.15 -9.59 -1.69
N VAL A 742 -16.02 -8.98 -2.87
CA VAL A 742 -15.16 -9.47 -3.95
C VAL A 742 -14.24 -8.34 -4.37
N SER A 743 -12.99 -8.65 -4.61
CA SER A 743 -11.98 -7.78 -5.23
C SER A 743 -11.61 -8.39 -6.58
N THR A 744 -11.43 -7.55 -7.60
CA THR A 744 -11.09 -7.97 -8.96
C THR A 744 -10.04 -7.00 -9.50
N ALA A 745 -8.99 -7.53 -10.10
CA ALA A 745 -7.96 -6.76 -10.79
C ALA A 745 -7.53 -7.51 -12.05
N ALA A 746 -7.14 -6.76 -13.07
CA ALA A 746 -6.58 -7.33 -14.29
C ALA A 746 -5.56 -6.34 -14.89
N VAL A 747 -4.44 -6.84 -15.40
CA VAL A 747 -3.41 -6.04 -16.08
C VAL A 747 -2.86 -6.80 -17.27
N ARG A 748 -2.44 -6.06 -18.31
CA ARG A 748 -1.84 -6.63 -19.52
C ARG A 748 -0.42 -7.16 -19.32
N GLY A 749 0.30 -6.64 -18.32
CA GLY A 749 1.74 -6.82 -18.19
C GLY A 749 2.48 -6.31 -19.43
N ASP A 750 3.59 -6.97 -19.75
CA ASP A 750 4.44 -6.65 -20.91
C ASP A 750 3.91 -7.26 -22.24
N ARG A 751 2.84 -8.06 -22.23
CA ARG A 751 2.18 -8.56 -23.44
C ARG A 751 1.66 -7.40 -24.31
N ALA A 752 1.64 -7.60 -25.63
CA ALA A 752 1.10 -6.61 -26.57
C ALA A 752 -0.43 -6.45 -26.45
N TYR A 753 -1.13 -7.53 -26.13
CA TYR A 753 -2.60 -7.63 -26.08
C TYR A 753 -3.07 -8.08 -24.70
N MET A 754 -4.34 -7.80 -24.39
CA MET A 754 -5.04 -8.30 -23.20
C MET A 754 -6.08 -9.34 -23.67
N GLU A 755 -5.73 -10.62 -23.56
CA GLU A 755 -6.56 -11.75 -23.97
C GLU A 755 -7.35 -12.34 -22.79
N ASP A 756 -6.84 -12.10 -21.60
CA ASP A 756 -7.32 -12.52 -20.30
C ASP A 756 -8.58 -11.76 -19.84
N THR A 757 -9.51 -12.41 -19.13
CA THR A 757 -10.72 -11.75 -18.61
C THR A 757 -11.36 -12.45 -17.40
N SER A 758 -12.26 -11.76 -16.70
CA SER A 758 -12.95 -12.32 -15.52
C SER A 758 -14.44 -11.96 -15.45
N TYR A 759 -15.20 -12.78 -14.74
CA TYR A 759 -16.62 -12.59 -14.48
C TYR A 759 -16.95 -12.81 -13.00
N VAL A 760 -17.77 -11.93 -12.44
CA VAL A 760 -18.36 -12.08 -11.11
C VAL A 760 -19.86 -11.85 -11.23
N SER A 761 -20.64 -12.86 -10.84
CA SER A 761 -22.10 -12.80 -10.82
C SER A 761 -22.64 -11.68 -9.93
N SER A 762 -23.83 -11.16 -10.24
CA SER A 762 -24.49 -10.09 -9.45
C SER A 762 -24.75 -10.49 -7.99
N CYS A 763 -25.03 -11.77 -7.74
CA CYS A 763 -25.16 -12.35 -6.40
C CYS A 763 -23.82 -12.73 -5.75
N LYS A 764 -22.71 -12.60 -6.49
CA LYS A 764 -21.31 -12.92 -6.10
C LYS A 764 -21.07 -14.37 -5.67
N ARG A 765 -22.02 -15.27 -5.95
CA ARG A 765 -21.90 -16.70 -5.66
C ARG A 765 -21.10 -17.46 -6.71
N PHE A 766 -21.11 -16.97 -7.95
CA PHE A 766 -20.23 -17.43 -9.01
C PHE A 766 -19.17 -16.38 -9.35
N ALA A 767 -17.92 -16.82 -9.47
CA ALA A 767 -16.78 -16.02 -9.92
C ALA A 767 -15.84 -16.89 -10.77
N ALA A 768 -15.27 -16.34 -11.83
CA ALA A 768 -14.39 -17.05 -12.76
C ALA A 768 -13.34 -16.14 -13.42
N VAL A 769 -12.23 -16.74 -13.83
CA VAL A 769 -11.16 -16.17 -14.66
C VAL A 769 -11.00 -17.04 -15.91
N TYR A 770 -10.76 -16.39 -17.03
CA TYR A 770 -10.63 -17.00 -18.36
C TYR A 770 -9.38 -16.43 -19.03
N ASP A 771 -8.33 -17.23 -19.05
CA ASP A 771 -7.10 -16.89 -19.76
C ASP A 771 -7.29 -17.20 -21.24
N GLY A 772 -7.02 -16.26 -22.14
CA GLY A 772 -7.28 -16.39 -23.57
C GLY A 772 -5.99 -16.52 -24.36
N HIS A 773 -5.95 -17.39 -25.36
CA HIS A 773 -4.75 -17.55 -26.19
C HIS A 773 -5.08 -17.67 -27.68
N GLY A 774 -4.20 -17.07 -28.50
CA GLY A 774 -4.41 -16.96 -29.95
C GLY A 774 -5.46 -15.91 -30.34
N GLY A 775 -6.06 -15.24 -29.36
CA GLY A 775 -7.10 -14.23 -29.52
C GLY A 775 -8.05 -14.18 -28.31
N ALA A 776 -8.48 -12.98 -27.94
CA ALA A 776 -9.39 -12.73 -26.83
C ALA A 776 -10.85 -13.17 -27.06
N ALA A 777 -11.22 -13.74 -28.22
CA ALA A 777 -12.64 -13.93 -28.55
C ALA A 777 -13.29 -15.05 -27.72
N VAL A 778 -12.55 -16.12 -27.44
CA VAL A 778 -13.07 -17.28 -26.68
C VAL A 778 -13.23 -16.92 -25.20
N SER A 779 -12.24 -16.29 -24.58
CA SER A 779 -12.31 -15.83 -23.18
C SER A 779 -13.47 -14.84 -22.97
N GLN A 780 -13.66 -13.89 -23.90
CA GLN A 780 -14.81 -12.98 -23.90
C GLN A 780 -16.15 -13.69 -24.13
N TYR A 781 -16.20 -14.74 -24.95
CA TYR A 781 -17.41 -15.55 -25.12
C TYR A 781 -17.81 -16.26 -23.82
N LEU A 782 -16.85 -16.92 -23.17
CA LEU A 782 -17.05 -17.63 -21.91
C LEU A 782 -17.51 -16.70 -20.79
N ARG A 783 -16.88 -15.53 -20.66
CA ARG A 783 -17.26 -14.46 -19.73
C ARG A 783 -18.75 -14.10 -19.81
N ASN A 784 -19.30 -14.08 -21.02
CA ASN A 784 -20.68 -13.69 -21.29
C ASN A 784 -21.66 -14.86 -21.20
N GLN A 785 -21.25 -16.08 -21.59
CA GLN A 785 -22.17 -17.21 -21.75
C GLN A 785 -22.18 -18.21 -20.60
N LEU A 786 -21.05 -18.47 -19.91
CA LEU A 786 -20.97 -19.60 -18.97
C LEU A 786 -21.96 -19.47 -17.80
N TYR A 787 -21.96 -18.33 -17.11
CA TYR A 787 -22.94 -18.09 -16.07
C TYR A 787 -24.36 -17.82 -16.61
N SER A 788 -24.47 -17.31 -17.85
CA SER A 788 -25.74 -17.05 -18.51
C SER A 788 -26.52 -18.35 -18.75
N MET A 789 -25.86 -19.40 -19.23
CA MET A 789 -26.45 -20.74 -19.41
C MET A 789 -26.74 -21.45 -18.08
N LEU A 790 -25.86 -21.30 -17.08
CA LEU A 790 -25.99 -21.97 -15.79
C LEU A 790 -27.09 -21.38 -14.90
N SER A 791 -27.28 -20.05 -14.93
CA SER A 791 -28.15 -19.35 -13.97
C SER A 791 -29.64 -19.72 -14.00
N PRO A 792 -30.29 -20.04 -15.15
CA PRO A 792 -31.67 -20.51 -15.19
C PRO A 792 -31.81 -21.92 -14.62
N GLU A 793 -30.85 -22.82 -14.89
CA GLU A 793 -30.85 -24.19 -14.36
C GLU A 793 -30.73 -24.18 -12.82
N LEU A 794 -29.87 -23.31 -12.27
CA LEU A 794 -29.77 -23.08 -10.82
C LEU A 794 -31.06 -22.49 -10.23
N ALA A 795 -31.70 -21.52 -10.90
CA ALA A 795 -32.96 -20.94 -10.43
C ALA A 795 -34.12 -21.95 -10.46
N GLN A 796 -34.15 -22.86 -11.44
CA GLN A 796 -35.12 -23.95 -11.48
C GLN A 796 -34.87 -24.96 -10.35
N LEU A 797 -33.60 -25.25 -10.04
CA LEU A 797 -33.24 -26.09 -8.90
C LEU A 797 -33.65 -25.46 -7.56
N ASP A 798 -33.44 -24.15 -7.38
CA ASP A 798 -33.93 -23.40 -6.20
C ASP A 798 -35.44 -23.55 -6.02
N GLN A 799 -36.22 -23.45 -7.11
CA GLN A 799 -37.68 -23.64 -7.07
C GLN A 799 -38.08 -25.08 -6.71
N GLN A 800 -37.38 -26.09 -7.22
CA GLN A 800 -37.58 -27.50 -6.86
C GLN A 800 -37.33 -27.71 -5.36
N ILE A 801 -36.21 -27.19 -4.84
CA ILE A 801 -35.86 -27.27 -3.42
C ILE A 801 -36.90 -26.57 -2.54
N LEU A 802 -37.43 -25.42 -2.96
CA LEU A 802 -38.50 -24.71 -2.23
C LEU A 802 -39.82 -25.50 -2.21
N ALA A 803 -40.14 -26.23 -3.28
CA ALA A 803 -41.33 -27.09 -3.35
C ALA A 803 -41.20 -28.39 -2.54
N GLU A 804 -39.99 -28.93 -2.40
CA GLU A 804 -39.70 -30.18 -1.65
C GLU A 804 -39.77 -30.03 -0.12
N ASN A 805 -39.72 -28.81 0.42
CA ASN A 805 -39.56 -28.59 1.86
C ASN A 805 -40.88 -28.65 2.66
N LYS A 806 -41.18 -29.83 3.22
CA LYS A 806 -42.04 -29.92 4.41
C LYS A 806 -41.53 -30.82 5.55
N GLU A 807 -40.55 -31.70 5.31
CA GLU A 807 -39.93 -32.53 6.36
C GLU A 807 -38.39 -32.61 6.21
N GLU A 808 -37.72 -33.00 7.29
CA GLU A 808 -36.33 -32.61 7.60
C GLU A 808 -35.21 -33.41 6.90
N ASN A 809 -34.06 -32.75 6.68
CA ASN A 809 -32.70 -33.33 6.70
C ASN A 809 -32.44 -34.67 5.99
N ASN A 810 -33.07 -34.93 4.84
CA ASN A 810 -32.74 -36.12 4.06
C ASN A 810 -31.34 -35.99 3.39
N VAL A 811 -30.34 -36.67 3.98
CA VAL A 811 -28.95 -36.69 3.50
C VAL A 811 -28.83 -37.16 2.04
N ALA A 812 -29.68 -38.11 1.62
CA ALA A 812 -29.70 -38.58 0.23
C ALA A 812 -30.11 -37.48 -0.77
N ALA A 813 -31.05 -36.61 -0.39
CA ALA A 813 -31.46 -35.48 -1.24
C ALA A 813 -30.32 -34.46 -1.42
N LYS A 814 -29.57 -34.15 -0.35
CA LYS A 814 -28.39 -33.26 -0.44
C LYS A 814 -27.30 -33.85 -1.35
N SER A 815 -27.02 -35.15 -1.22
CA SER A 815 -26.05 -35.85 -2.08
C SER A 815 -26.47 -35.89 -3.55
N SER A 816 -27.77 -36.11 -3.83
CA SER A 816 -28.33 -36.07 -5.19
C SER A 816 -28.19 -34.67 -5.83
N ARG A 817 -28.53 -33.61 -5.08
CA ARG A 817 -28.36 -32.22 -5.53
C ARG A 817 -26.90 -31.86 -5.83
N ARG A 818 -25.95 -32.31 -5.00
CA ARG A 818 -24.50 -32.14 -5.24
C ARG A 818 -24.06 -32.72 -6.58
N LEU A 819 -24.47 -33.96 -6.87
CA LEU A 819 -24.18 -34.62 -8.15
C LEU A 819 -24.83 -33.88 -9.34
N LYS A 820 -26.08 -33.43 -9.18
CA LYS A 820 -26.80 -32.63 -10.20
C LYS A 820 -26.08 -31.33 -10.52
N ILE A 821 -25.60 -30.58 -9.52
CA ILE A 821 -24.86 -29.32 -9.74
C ILE A 821 -23.51 -29.57 -10.43
N ALA A 822 -22.78 -30.60 -10.02
CA ALA A 822 -21.53 -30.97 -10.70
C ALA A 822 -21.75 -31.46 -12.14
N ALA A 823 -22.90 -32.08 -12.45
CA ALA A 823 -23.29 -32.42 -13.81
C ALA A 823 -23.62 -31.16 -14.62
N MET A 824 -24.50 -30.27 -14.13
CA MET A 824 -24.86 -29.00 -14.80
C MET A 824 -23.62 -28.16 -15.16
N LEU A 825 -22.61 -28.09 -14.28
CA LEU A 825 -21.34 -27.43 -14.55
C LEU A 825 -20.55 -28.08 -15.71
N ARG A 826 -20.40 -29.43 -15.71
CA ARG A 826 -19.73 -30.15 -16.81
C ARG A 826 -20.50 -29.99 -18.12
N ASP A 827 -21.81 -30.17 -18.09
CA ASP A 827 -22.67 -30.13 -19.28
C ASP A 827 -22.67 -28.72 -19.90
N THR A 828 -22.66 -27.66 -19.06
CA THR A 828 -22.55 -26.27 -19.52
C THR A 828 -21.21 -26.01 -20.23
N VAL A 829 -20.09 -26.44 -19.64
CA VAL A 829 -18.77 -26.27 -20.27
C VAL A 829 -18.66 -27.09 -21.55
N HIS A 830 -19.15 -28.32 -21.56
CA HIS A 830 -19.16 -29.17 -22.77
C HIS A 830 -19.98 -28.54 -23.90
N LYS A 831 -21.18 -28.00 -23.62
CA LYS A 831 -22.01 -27.27 -24.60
C LYS A 831 -21.22 -26.08 -25.21
N LEU A 832 -20.60 -25.27 -24.36
CA LEU A 832 -19.81 -24.10 -24.79
C LEU A 832 -18.61 -24.50 -25.65
N ASP A 833 -17.92 -25.58 -25.30
CA ASP A 833 -16.81 -26.12 -26.09
C ASP A 833 -17.27 -26.54 -27.49
N GLN A 834 -18.41 -27.23 -27.61
CA GLN A 834 -18.98 -27.56 -28.92
C GLN A 834 -19.38 -26.32 -29.74
N GLU A 835 -19.96 -25.29 -29.10
CA GLU A 835 -20.30 -24.02 -29.76
C GLU A 835 -19.07 -23.23 -30.24
N VAL A 836 -17.98 -23.25 -29.48
CA VAL A 836 -16.70 -22.61 -29.83
C VAL A 836 -16.04 -23.37 -30.99
N ILE A 837 -15.96 -24.70 -30.90
CA ILE A 837 -15.40 -25.59 -31.95
C ILE A 837 -16.16 -25.46 -33.27
N ALA A 838 -17.48 -25.29 -33.24
CA ALA A 838 -18.28 -25.11 -34.45
C ALA A 838 -17.91 -23.84 -35.25
N LYS A 839 -17.35 -22.80 -34.60
CA LYS A 839 -17.02 -21.52 -35.24
C LYS A 839 -15.66 -21.57 -35.92
N ASN A 840 -15.67 -21.51 -37.26
CA ASN A 840 -14.44 -21.60 -38.06
C ASN A 840 -13.44 -20.44 -37.81
N GLU A 841 -13.95 -19.26 -37.47
CA GLU A 841 -13.17 -18.07 -37.09
C GLU A 841 -12.34 -18.25 -35.80
N TRP A 842 -12.71 -19.18 -34.92
CA TRP A 842 -12.02 -19.47 -33.66
C TRP A 842 -11.20 -20.77 -33.72
N LYS A 843 -10.90 -21.28 -34.93
CA LYS A 843 -10.17 -22.57 -35.14
C LYS A 843 -8.86 -22.69 -34.34
N PHE A 844 -8.16 -21.57 -34.18
CA PHE A 844 -6.85 -21.46 -33.51
C PHE A 844 -6.91 -20.62 -32.22
N GLN A 845 -8.11 -20.30 -31.74
CA GLN A 845 -8.30 -19.57 -30.48
C GLN A 845 -8.77 -20.56 -29.42
N GLY A 846 -8.32 -20.35 -28.19
CA GLY A 846 -8.76 -21.10 -27.04
C GLY A 846 -8.84 -20.21 -25.82
N SER A 847 -9.37 -20.78 -24.75
CA SER A 847 -9.32 -20.15 -23.44
C SER A 847 -9.34 -21.19 -22.33
N THR A 848 -8.59 -20.93 -21.27
CA THR A 848 -8.79 -21.62 -19.99
C THR A 848 -10.09 -21.16 -19.34
N ALA A 849 -10.61 -21.94 -18.40
CA ALA A 849 -11.72 -21.53 -17.56
C ALA A 849 -11.57 -22.08 -16.15
N VAL A 850 -11.21 -21.21 -15.21
CA VAL A 850 -11.22 -21.53 -13.78
C VAL A 850 -12.35 -20.77 -13.10
N GLY A 851 -13.13 -21.43 -12.24
CA GLY A 851 -14.25 -20.79 -11.57
C GLY A 851 -14.69 -21.47 -10.30
N VAL A 852 -15.43 -20.74 -9.48
CA VAL A 852 -16.06 -21.25 -8.26
C VAL A 852 -17.53 -20.87 -8.19
N LEU A 853 -18.34 -21.81 -7.69
CA LEU A 853 -19.76 -21.63 -7.38
C LEU A 853 -20.02 -21.96 -5.92
N LEU A 854 -20.54 -20.99 -5.17
CA LEU A 854 -21.07 -21.17 -3.81
C LEU A 854 -22.58 -21.43 -3.91
N TYR A 855 -23.00 -22.67 -3.65
CA TYR A 855 -24.41 -23.07 -3.67
C TYR A 855 -24.79 -23.86 -2.42
N GLU A 856 -25.90 -23.48 -1.77
CA GLU A 856 -26.22 -23.81 -0.38
C GLU A 856 -25.02 -23.55 0.57
N ASP A 857 -24.46 -24.61 1.16
CA ASP A 857 -23.32 -24.62 2.07
C ASP A 857 -22.10 -25.34 1.42
N VAL A 858 -22.08 -25.48 0.08
CA VAL A 858 -21.07 -26.21 -0.70
C VAL A 858 -20.37 -25.29 -1.71
N LEU A 859 -19.06 -25.43 -1.81
CA LEU A 859 -18.20 -24.80 -2.80
C LEU A 859 -17.88 -25.80 -3.91
N TYR A 860 -18.27 -25.48 -5.14
CA TYR A 860 -17.88 -26.21 -6.34
C TYR A 860 -16.76 -25.44 -7.02
N SER A 861 -15.66 -26.10 -7.37
CA SER A 861 -14.65 -25.54 -8.26
C SER A 861 -14.75 -26.20 -9.64
N LEU A 862 -14.41 -25.40 -10.64
CA LEU A 862 -14.37 -25.73 -12.07
C LEU A 862 -12.96 -25.40 -12.54
N ASN A 863 -12.30 -26.33 -13.25
CA ASN A 863 -11.12 -25.99 -14.04
C ASN A 863 -11.10 -26.65 -15.43
N VAL A 864 -10.70 -25.87 -16.43
CA VAL A 864 -10.22 -26.30 -17.75
C VAL A 864 -8.99 -25.44 -18.08
N GLY A 865 -7.78 -25.91 -17.73
CA GLY A 865 -6.53 -25.25 -18.09
C GLY A 865 -5.59 -25.19 -16.91
N ASP A 866 -4.68 -24.22 -16.91
CA ASP A 866 -3.64 -23.97 -15.91
C ASP A 866 -3.87 -22.72 -15.05
N SER A 867 -4.94 -21.97 -15.32
CA SER A 867 -5.50 -21.04 -14.33
C SER A 867 -5.95 -21.80 -13.07
N ARG A 868 -5.69 -21.24 -11.88
CA ARG A 868 -5.86 -21.94 -10.59
C ARG A 868 -6.78 -21.19 -9.61
N ALA A 869 -7.45 -21.94 -8.74
CA ALA A 869 -8.22 -21.42 -7.61
C ALA A 869 -7.75 -22.03 -6.27
N VAL A 870 -7.64 -21.20 -5.25
CA VAL A 870 -7.05 -21.52 -3.93
C VAL A 870 -7.93 -20.95 -2.81
N LEU A 871 -8.19 -21.75 -1.78
CA LEU A 871 -8.94 -21.37 -0.57
C LEU A 871 -7.98 -21.19 0.62
N CYS A 872 -8.13 -20.10 1.37
CA CYS A 872 -7.55 -19.95 2.70
C CYS A 872 -8.52 -20.53 3.76
N ARG A 873 -8.11 -21.62 4.42
CA ARG A 873 -8.86 -22.32 5.48
C ARG A 873 -8.07 -22.29 6.79
N GLY A 874 -8.50 -21.43 7.71
CA GLY A 874 -7.87 -21.27 9.03
C GLY A 874 -6.41 -20.80 8.92
N GLY A 875 -6.10 -20.01 7.90
CA GLY A 875 -4.75 -19.57 7.55
C GLY A 875 -3.91 -20.55 6.73
N ASN A 876 -4.42 -21.73 6.40
CA ASN A 876 -3.72 -22.70 5.55
C ASN A 876 -4.24 -22.67 4.12
N THR A 877 -3.37 -23.02 3.17
CA THR A 877 -3.68 -23.15 1.74
C THR A 877 -4.40 -24.46 1.44
N VAL A 878 -5.48 -24.37 0.65
CA VAL A 878 -6.20 -25.51 0.07
C VAL A 878 -6.38 -25.27 -1.43
N GLU A 879 -5.71 -26.06 -2.26
CA GLU A 879 -5.88 -25.99 -3.71
C GLU A 879 -7.25 -26.53 -4.12
N LEU A 880 -8.07 -25.67 -4.72
CA LEU A 880 -9.43 -26.04 -5.15
C LEU A 880 -9.43 -26.74 -6.51
N THR A 881 -8.38 -26.56 -7.30
CA THR A 881 -8.22 -27.04 -8.68
C THR A 881 -6.84 -27.68 -8.87
N ARG A 882 -6.67 -28.46 -9.93
CA ARG A 882 -5.37 -28.90 -10.44
C ARG A 882 -5.18 -28.33 -11.84
N ASP A 883 -3.97 -27.87 -12.13
CA ASP A 883 -3.59 -27.30 -13.42
C ASP A 883 -3.42 -28.42 -14.47
N HIS A 884 -3.96 -28.22 -15.66
CA HIS A 884 -3.88 -29.16 -16.77
C HIS A 884 -2.69 -28.83 -17.68
N LYS A 885 -1.46 -28.83 -17.13
CA LYS A 885 -0.22 -28.66 -17.91
C LYS A 885 0.13 -29.96 -18.67
N PRO A 886 0.75 -29.92 -19.87
CA PRO A 886 1.05 -31.12 -20.69
C PRO A 886 1.97 -32.16 -20.04
N ASN A 887 2.78 -31.79 -19.05
CA ASN A 887 3.63 -32.68 -18.27
C ASN A 887 2.94 -33.34 -17.07
N ASP A 888 1.68 -33.01 -16.75
CA ASP A 888 0.91 -33.77 -15.76
C ASP A 888 0.85 -35.26 -16.19
N PRO A 889 1.15 -36.22 -15.29
CA PRO A 889 1.25 -37.63 -15.68
C PRO A 889 -0.02 -38.21 -16.33
N GLN A 890 -1.21 -37.74 -15.99
CA GLN A 890 -2.47 -38.20 -16.58
C GLN A 890 -2.68 -37.59 -17.96
N GLU A 891 -2.46 -36.28 -18.08
CA GLU A 891 -2.61 -35.57 -19.35
C GLU A 891 -1.56 -36.01 -20.37
N ARG A 892 -0.30 -36.19 -19.94
CA ARG A 892 0.78 -36.72 -20.77
C ARG A 892 0.45 -38.11 -21.31
N ALA A 893 0.05 -39.04 -20.44
CA ALA A 893 -0.33 -40.38 -20.85
C ALA A 893 -1.52 -40.38 -21.83
N ARG A 894 -2.52 -39.50 -21.59
CA ARG A 894 -3.66 -39.30 -22.50
C ARG A 894 -3.20 -38.80 -23.87
N ILE A 895 -2.38 -37.75 -23.93
CA ILE A 895 -1.87 -37.15 -25.17
C ILE A 895 -1.02 -38.16 -25.96
N GLU A 896 -0.08 -38.85 -25.30
CA GLU A 896 0.81 -39.83 -25.93
C GLU A 896 0.01 -41.07 -26.41
N SER A 897 -1.02 -41.52 -25.69
CA SER A 897 -1.90 -42.62 -26.12
C SER A 897 -2.69 -42.32 -27.40
N LEU A 898 -2.92 -41.04 -27.71
CA LEU A 898 -3.58 -40.57 -28.93
C LEU A 898 -2.58 -40.35 -30.09
N GLY A 899 -1.30 -40.65 -29.89
CA GLY A 899 -0.22 -40.41 -30.86
C GLY A 899 0.34 -38.99 -30.84
N GLY A 900 0.00 -38.19 -29.82
CA GLY A 900 0.57 -36.86 -29.60
C GLY A 900 1.93 -36.92 -28.93
N ARG A 901 2.62 -35.78 -28.86
CA ARG A 901 3.90 -35.64 -28.16
C ARG A 901 3.84 -34.50 -27.15
N VAL A 902 4.46 -34.72 -25.99
CA VAL A 902 4.71 -33.67 -24.99
C VAL A 902 6.21 -33.36 -25.03
N GLN A 903 6.57 -32.11 -25.31
CA GLN A 903 7.95 -31.70 -25.55
C GLN A 903 8.28 -30.43 -24.76
N TRP A 904 9.46 -30.38 -24.13
CA TRP A 904 9.95 -29.17 -23.46
C TRP A 904 10.38 -28.11 -24.48
N TYR A 905 9.99 -26.85 -24.25
CA TYR A 905 10.43 -25.69 -25.00
C TYR A 905 10.92 -24.62 -24.03
N GLY A 906 12.23 -24.51 -23.91
CA GLY A 906 12.88 -23.57 -23.00
C GLY A 906 14.36 -23.86 -22.81
N TYR A 907 14.94 -23.25 -21.79
CA TYR A 907 16.31 -23.54 -21.38
C TYR A 907 16.38 -24.88 -20.65
N VAL A 908 17.55 -25.51 -20.75
CA VAL A 908 17.94 -26.70 -20.00
C VAL A 908 19.25 -26.42 -19.28
N ASP A 909 19.52 -27.14 -18.20
CA ASP A 909 20.77 -27.04 -17.46
C ASP A 909 21.94 -27.70 -18.21
N ALA A 910 23.12 -27.77 -17.57
CA ALA A 910 24.30 -28.39 -18.15
C ALA A 910 24.20 -29.93 -18.27
N GLN A 911 23.18 -30.53 -17.65
CA GLN A 911 22.89 -31.96 -17.65
C GLN A 911 21.80 -32.31 -18.70
N GLY A 912 21.06 -31.29 -19.18
CA GLY A 912 19.99 -31.42 -20.16
C GLY A 912 18.58 -31.41 -19.56
N GLU A 913 18.45 -31.16 -18.26
CA GLU A 913 17.18 -31.13 -17.55
C GLU A 913 16.48 -29.76 -17.69
N PRO A 914 15.13 -29.71 -17.76
CA PRO A 914 14.35 -28.47 -17.81
C PRO A 914 14.61 -27.49 -16.66
N ILE A 915 14.69 -26.19 -16.98
CA ILE A 915 14.74 -25.12 -15.97
C ILE A 915 13.37 -24.41 -15.92
N GLU A 916 12.54 -24.75 -14.94
CA GLU A 916 11.09 -24.42 -14.88
C GLU A 916 10.70 -22.99 -14.41
N PRO A 917 11.43 -21.92 -14.79
CA PRO A 917 10.78 -20.65 -15.11
C PRO A 917 11.15 -20.12 -16.51
N TYR A 918 12.04 -20.82 -17.24
CA TYR A 918 12.55 -20.38 -18.54
C TYR A 918 12.08 -21.29 -19.70
N GLY A 919 10.89 -21.87 -19.56
CA GLY A 919 10.29 -22.74 -20.56
C GLY A 919 8.94 -23.32 -20.15
N ALA A 920 8.33 -24.07 -21.07
CA ALA A 920 7.12 -24.82 -20.81
C ALA A 920 7.08 -26.12 -21.63
N TYR A 921 6.41 -27.13 -21.10
CA TYR A 921 6.04 -28.31 -21.88
C TYR A 921 4.87 -27.99 -22.83
N ARG A 922 4.97 -28.40 -24.09
CA ARG A 922 3.99 -28.10 -25.13
C ARG A 922 3.47 -29.36 -25.82
N VAL A 923 2.16 -29.37 -26.09
CA VAL A 923 1.47 -30.39 -26.88
C VAL A 923 1.84 -30.21 -28.35
N ASN A 924 2.46 -31.22 -28.95
CA ASN A 924 2.97 -31.22 -30.33
C ASN A 924 3.85 -29.99 -30.68
N GLY A 925 4.49 -29.39 -29.66
CA GLY A 925 5.30 -28.18 -29.80
C GLY A 925 4.52 -26.87 -29.93
N ASN A 926 3.20 -26.87 -29.77
CA ASN A 926 2.35 -25.68 -29.92
C ASN A 926 1.84 -25.14 -28.56
N LEU A 927 0.78 -25.75 -28.00
CA LEU A 927 0.08 -25.24 -26.81
C LEU A 927 0.73 -25.69 -25.51
N ALA A 928 0.88 -24.77 -24.54
CA ALA A 928 1.40 -25.04 -23.20
C ALA A 928 0.34 -25.58 -22.21
N VAL A 929 -0.87 -25.83 -22.69
CA VAL A 929 -2.01 -26.40 -21.94
C VAL A 929 -2.43 -27.75 -22.54
N ALA A 930 -2.82 -28.69 -21.68
CA ALA A 930 -3.39 -29.98 -22.10
C ALA A 930 -4.92 -29.94 -22.23
N ARG A 931 -5.58 -28.97 -21.58
CA ARG A 931 -7.03 -28.77 -21.65
C ARG A 931 -7.36 -27.29 -21.81
N ALA A 932 -8.28 -26.99 -22.72
CA ALA A 932 -8.75 -25.65 -23.02
C ALA A 932 -10.10 -25.73 -23.74
N ILE A 933 -10.92 -24.70 -23.61
CA ILE A 933 -12.17 -24.58 -24.37
C ILE A 933 -11.82 -23.99 -25.74
N GLY A 934 -12.25 -24.64 -26.82
CA GLY A 934 -11.84 -24.30 -28.19
C GLY A 934 -10.64 -25.12 -28.67
N ASP A 935 -9.63 -24.46 -29.23
CA ASP A 935 -8.41 -25.08 -29.79
C ASP A 935 -8.69 -26.24 -30.75
N ARG A 936 -9.61 -26.02 -31.70
CA ARG A 936 -10.09 -27.07 -32.60
C ARG A 936 -8.96 -27.75 -33.37
N ASP A 937 -7.93 -27.01 -33.77
CA ASP A 937 -6.80 -27.57 -34.51
C ASP A 937 -5.88 -28.47 -33.66
N SER A 938 -5.95 -28.36 -32.34
CA SER A 938 -5.19 -29.17 -31.38
C SER A 938 -5.97 -30.39 -30.88
N ARG A 939 -7.21 -30.61 -31.35
CA ARG A 939 -8.01 -31.81 -31.07
C ARG A 939 -7.42 -33.02 -31.81
N PRO A 940 -7.42 -34.23 -31.23
CA PRO A 940 -8.00 -34.62 -29.94
C PRO A 940 -7.04 -34.45 -28.74
N PHE A 941 -5.84 -33.88 -28.94
CA PHE A 941 -4.82 -33.82 -27.90
C PHE A 941 -5.16 -32.83 -26.79
N VAL A 942 -5.62 -31.63 -27.15
CA VAL A 942 -6.18 -30.66 -26.20
C VAL A 942 -7.69 -30.81 -26.15
N ILE A 943 -8.28 -30.90 -24.95
CA ILE A 943 -9.71 -31.18 -24.73
C ILE A 943 -10.38 -30.16 -23.81
N GLY A 944 -11.67 -29.88 -24.05
CA GLY A 944 -12.48 -28.96 -23.24
C GLY A 944 -13.15 -29.61 -22.02
N GLU A 945 -12.59 -30.68 -21.46
CA GLU A 945 -13.21 -31.43 -20.36
C GLU A 945 -12.91 -30.81 -18.98
N ALA A 946 -13.97 -30.32 -18.33
CA ALA A 946 -13.91 -29.70 -17.01
C ALA A 946 -13.70 -30.70 -15.86
N GLU A 947 -12.66 -30.47 -15.06
CA GLU A 947 -12.50 -31.09 -13.75
C GLU A 947 -13.36 -30.29 -12.73
N ILE A 948 -14.33 -30.97 -12.09
CA ILE A 948 -15.20 -30.37 -11.07
C ILE A 948 -14.93 -31.01 -9.70
N ARG A 949 -14.51 -30.21 -8.71
CA ARG A 949 -14.34 -30.65 -7.32
C ARG A 949 -15.37 -30.00 -6.40
N GLN A 950 -15.56 -30.58 -5.22
CA GLN A 950 -16.59 -30.16 -4.26
C GLN A 950 -16.01 -30.11 -2.85
N TYR A 951 -16.27 -29.01 -2.14
CA TYR A 951 -15.78 -28.76 -0.79
C TYR A 951 -16.93 -28.28 0.10
N ASP A 952 -17.05 -28.84 1.30
CA ASP A 952 -17.96 -28.29 2.32
C ASP A 952 -17.35 -27.04 2.97
N ILE A 953 -18.15 -25.98 3.12
CA ILE A 953 -17.70 -24.70 3.69
C ILE A 953 -17.63 -24.77 5.22
N GLU A 954 -16.45 -24.47 5.76
CA GLU A 954 -16.17 -24.37 7.20
C GLU A 954 -16.25 -22.89 7.63
N TYR A 955 -17.46 -22.36 7.86
CA TYR A 955 -17.73 -20.92 8.14
C TYR A 955 -16.95 -20.27 9.30
N ASP A 956 -16.30 -21.06 10.16
CA ASP A 956 -15.42 -20.58 11.22
C ASP A 956 -13.96 -20.45 10.79
N LYS A 957 -13.52 -21.23 9.79
CA LYS A 957 -12.14 -21.30 9.27
C LYS A 957 -11.97 -20.68 7.89
N ASP A 958 -12.92 -20.83 6.98
CA ASP A 958 -12.81 -20.35 5.60
C ASP A 958 -12.84 -18.83 5.54
N GLU A 959 -11.78 -18.22 5.00
CA GLU A 959 -11.58 -16.76 5.05
C GLU A 959 -11.80 -16.10 3.68
N PHE A 960 -11.12 -16.59 2.65
CA PHE A 960 -11.18 -16.08 1.28
C PHE A 960 -10.75 -17.13 0.25
N ILE A 961 -11.18 -16.95 -0.98
CA ILE A 961 -10.76 -17.71 -2.17
C ILE A 961 -10.04 -16.76 -3.12
N VAL A 962 -8.91 -17.16 -3.70
CA VAL A 962 -8.24 -16.49 -4.81
C VAL A 962 -8.41 -17.33 -6.07
N ILE A 963 -8.68 -16.67 -7.20
CA ILE A 963 -8.86 -17.27 -8.52
C ILE A 963 -8.04 -16.42 -9.49
N ALA A 964 -7.13 -17.01 -10.27
CA ALA A 964 -6.29 -16.24 -11.20
C ALA A 964 -5.78 -17.05 -12.41
N SER A 965 -5.38 -16.32 -13.46
CA SER A 965 -4.59 -16.82 -14.60
C SER A 965 -3.17 -17.21 -14.18
N ASP A 966 -2.45 -17.97 -15.02
CA ASP A 966 -1.09 -18.45 -14.71
C ASP A 966 -0.07 -17.31 -14.60
N GLY A 967 -0.32 -16.15 -15.22
CA GLY A 967 0.43 -14.91 -14.99
C GLY A 967 0.54 -14.47 -13.53
N LEU A 968 -0.31 -14.96 -12.62
CA LEU A 968 -0.09 -14.88 -11.16
C LEU A 968 0.76 -16.07 -10.66
N TRP A 969 0.35 -17.30 -10.97
CA TRP A 969 0.85 -18.54 -10.38
C TRP A 969 2.27 -18.94 -10.84
N ASP A 970 2.72 -18.45 -12.00
CA ASP A 970 4.08 -18.64 -12.50
C ASP A 970 5.13 -17.89 -11.65
N VAL A 971 4.71 -16.88 -10.87
CA VAL A 971 5.58 -16.11 -9.96
C VAL A 971 5.16 -16.21 -8.48
N PHE A 972 4.19 -17.06 -8.17
CA PHE A 972 3.66 -17.27 -6.82
C PHE A 972 3.27 -18.73 -6.57
N THR A 973 3.80 -19.32 -5.51
CA THR A 973 3.21 -20.53 -4.93
C THR A 973 1.85 -20.24 -4.29
N SER A 974 0.98 -21.26 -4.21
CA SER A 974 -0.33 -21.12 -3.56
C SER A 974 -0.27 -20.87 -2.05
N SER A 975 0.86 -21.16 -1.39
CA SER A 975 1.17 -20.73 -0.01
C SER A 975 1.44 -19.24 0.08
N GLU A 976 2.36 -18.72 -0.75
CA GLU A 976 2.74 -17.30 -0.71
C GLU A 976 1.56 -16.37 -0.99
N VAL A 977 0.63 -16.74 -1.88
CA VAL A 977 -0.58 -15.94 -2.12
C VAL A 977 -1.45 -15.84 -0.86
N VAL A 978 -1.57 -16.93 -0.08
CA VAL A 978 -2.36 -16.92 1.16
C VAL A 978 -1.67 -16.09 2.22
N GLU A 979 -0.36 -16.27 2.41
CA GLU A 979 0.47 -15.52 3.35
C GLU A 979 0.46 -14.01 3.02
N PHE A 980 0.73 -13.63 1.78
CA PHE A 980 0.67 -12.24 1.29
C PHE A 980 -0.69 -11.58 1.57
N VAL A 981 -1.79 -12.31 1.32
CA VAL A 981 -3.14 -11.78 1.61
C VAL A 981 -3.38 -11.63 3.11
N GLN A 982 -2.87 -12.54 3.94
CA GLN A 982 -2.95 -12.41 5.40
C GLN A 982 -2.14 -11.22 5.90
N ASP A 983 -0.95 -10.98 5.35
CA ASP A 983 -0.01 -9.90 5.69
C ASP A 983 -0.57 -8.50 5.42
N VAL A 984 -1.18 -8.30 4.25
CA VAL A 984 -1.93 -7.07 3.94
C VAL A 984 -3.08 -6.88 4.92
N MET A 985 -3.73 -7.97 5.34
CA MET A 985 -4.94 -7.93 6.15
C MET A 985 -4.73 -7.85 7.67
N SER A 986 -3.60 -8.34 8.18
CA SER A 986 -3.11 -8.11 9.54
C SER A 986 -2.70 -6.64 9.70
N GLY A 987 -2.14 -6.05 8.64
CA GLY A 987 -1.51 -4.75 8.68
C GLY A 987 -0.12 -4.79 9.29
N GLU A 988 0.50 -5.96 9.35
CA GLU A 988 1.90 -6.07 9.76
C GLU A 988 2.87 -5.65 8.64
N LEU A 989 2.37 -5.57 7.40
CA LEU A 989 2.96 -4.73 6.35
C LEU A 989 2.94 -3.23 6.66
N GLY A 990 2.28 -2.80 7.75
CA GLY A 990 2.14 -1.41 8.17
C GLY A 990 1.96 -1.28 9.69
N GLY A 991 2.91 -1.81 10.45
CA GLY A 991 3.10 -1.50 11.87
C GLY A 991 2.88 -2.64 12.87
N ARG A 992 3.99 -3.23 13.34
CA ARG A 992 4.17 -3.70 14.72
C ARG A 992 5.66 -3.67 15.09
N GLU A 993 5.94 -3.23 16.31
CA GLU A 993 7.24 -3.30 17.02
C GLU A 993 8.41 -2.48 16.41
N ALA A 994 8.43 -1.17 16.69
CA ALA A 994 9.62 -0.31 16.46
C ALA A 994 9.73 0.94 17.37
N TRP A 995 8.93 1.09 18.44
CA TRP A 995 9.03 2.26 19.34
C TRP A 995 8.80 1.89 20.81
N SER A 996 9.89 1.70 21.55
CA SER A 996 9.95 1.59 23.01
C SER A 996 11.38 1.92 23.46
N SER A 997 11.55 2.91 24.34
CA SER A 997 12.84 3.60 24.68
C SER A 997 13.36 4.50 23.54
N GLY A 998 13.58 5.83 23.63
CA GLY A 998 13.46 6.83 24.71
C GLY A 998 14.84 7.42 25.09
N GLY A 999 15.13 8.74 25.08
CA GLY A 999 14.40 9.91 24.53
C GLY A 999 14.98 11.28 24.98
N HIS A 1000 14.53 12.38 24.33
CA HIS A 1000 14.68 13.84 24.69
C HIS A 1000 16.07 14.49 24.61
N SER A 1001 16.30 15.60 23.86
CA SER A 1001 15.68 16.92 24.13
C SER A 1001 15.47 17.89 22.94
N ASP A 1002 14.21 18.29 22.75
CA ASP A 1002 13.63 19.58 22.29
C ASP A 1002 14.38 20.50 21.29
N THR A 1003 13.93 20.50 20.03
CA THR A 1003 13.37 21.71 19.38
C THR A 1003 12.42 21.32 18.22
N ARG A 1004 11.46 22.18 17.88
CA ARG A 1004 10.16 21.73 17.32
C ARG A 1004 9.98 21.99 15.82
N VAL A 1005 9.88 20.92 15.04
CA VAL A 1005 9.18 20.88 13.74
C VAL A 1005 8.22 19.69 13.73
N PRO A 1006 6.92 19.85 13.42
CA PRO A 1006 5.93 18.77 13.57
C PRO A 1006 5.97 17.75 12.42
N ILE A 1007 6.90 16.81 12.53
CA ILE A 1007 7.02 15.63 11.67
C ILE A 1007 6.39 14.44 12.41
N PHE A 1008 5.37 13.83 11.79
CA PHE A 1008 4.62 12.63 12.23
C PHE A 1008 3.88 12.66 13.58
N GLU A 1009 2.59 13.05 13.56
CA GLU A 1009 1.64 12.80 14.67
C GLU A 1009 0.28 12.21 14.20
N TRP A 1010 0.21 11.61 12.99
CA TRP A 1010 -1.08 11.23 12.37
C TRP A 1010 -1.23 9.78 11.85
N SER A 1011 -0.29 8.87 12.12
CA SER A 1011 -0.44 7.45 11.72
C SER A 1011 -0.71 6.45 12.86
N GLN A 1012 -0.34 6.72 14.12
CA GLN A 1012 -0.55 5.75 15.23
C GLN A 1012 -1.20 6.25 16.52
N GLN A 1013 -1.17 7.54 16.88
CA GLN A 1013 -1.65 7.96 18.21
C GLN A 1013 -3.17 8.16 18.36
N TYR A 1014 -3.96 8.15 17.27
CA TYR A 1014 -5.42 8.34 17.32
C TYR A 1014 -6.23 7.43 16.38
N THR A 1015 -6.23 6.10 16.56
CA THR A 1015 -7.42 5.27 16.30
C THR A 1015 -7.65 4.13 17.31
N SER A 1016 -7.77 4.46 18.60
CA SER A 1016 -8.51 3.58 19.52
C SER A 1016 -9.98 3.40 19.10
N ASP A 1017 -10.48 4.26 18.19
CA ASP A 1017 -11.75 4.07 17.51
C ASP A 1017 -11.74 2.87 16.55
N ARG A 1018 -12.37 1.80 17.06
CA ARG A 1018 -12.74 0.56 16.37
C ARG A 1018 -13.53 0.77 15.06
N SER A 1019 -14.05 1.96 14.78
CA SER A 1019 -14.70 2.32 13.50
C SER A 1019 -13.69 2.52 12.37
N MET A 1020 -12.57 3.20 12.61
CA MET A 1020 -11.57 3.54 11.59
C MET A 1020 -10.71 2.33 11.21
N ILE A 1021 -10.31 1.50 12.19
CA ILE A 1021 -9.64 0.21 11.92
C ILE A 1021 -10.50 -0.68 11.01
N LYS A 1022 -11.83 -0.71 11.22
CA LYS A 1022 -12.76 -1.44 10.33
C LYS A 1022 -12.84 -0.82 8.94
N ALA A 1023 -12.78 0.51 8.82
CA ALA A 1023 -12.77 1.19 7.52
C ALA A 1023 -11.48 0.92 6.73
N ALA A 1024 -10.32 0.94 7.38
CA ALA A 1024 -9.03 0.57 6.77
C ALA A 1024 -9.03 -0.90 6.32
N ARG A 1025 -9.40 -1.85 7.21
CA ARG A 1025 -9.49 -3.27 6.87
C ARG A 1025 -10.50 -3.55 5.75
N ARG A 1026 -11.58 -2.77 5.64
CA ARG A 1026 -12.56 -2.87 4.53
C ARG A 1026 -11.99 -2.34 3.21
N ARG A 1027 -11.18 -1.27 3.22
CA ARG A 1027 -10.49 -0.76 2.02
C ARG A 1027 -9.53 -1.80 1.46
N ARG A 1028 -8.65 -2.37 2.31
CA ARG A 1028 -7.71 -3.42 1.91
C ARG A 1028 -8.40 -4.64 1.29
N LYS A 1029 -9.52 -5.12 1.85
CA LYS A 1029 -10.33 -6.21 1.24
C LYS A 1029 -10.80 -5.93 -0.20
N VAL A 1030 -11.05 -4.67 -0.55
CA VAL A 1030 -11.52 -4.28 -1.89
C VAL A 1030 -10.36 -4.09 -2.87
N GLN A 1031 -9.17 -3.71 -2.39
CA GLN A 1031 -7.96 -3.52 -3.20
C GLN A 1031 -7.05 -4.75 -3.29
N ILE A 1032 -7.32 -5.83 -2.55
CA ILE A 1032 -6.42 -6.98 -2.44
C ILE A 1032 -6.01 -7.63 -3.77
N ALA A 1033 -6.92 -7.70 -4.76
CA ALA A 1033 -6.58 -8.22 -6.07
C ALA A 1033 -5.58 -7.31 -6.81
N ASN A 1034 -5.67 -5.99 -6.64
CA ASN A 1034 -4.70 -5.05 -7.21
C ASN A 1034 -3.32 -5.27 -6.58
N TYR A 1035 -3.24 -5.50 -5.27
CA TYR A 1035 -1.95 -5.77 -4.61
C TYR A 1035 -1.32 -7.08 -5.11
N LEU A 1036 -2.10 -8.15 -5.29
CA LEU A 1036 -1.61 -9.41 -5.87
C LEU A 1036 -1.10 -9.22 -7.31
N VAL A 1037 -1.85 -8.49 -8.15
CA VAL A 1037 -1.42 -8.18 -9.53
C VAL A 1037 -0.15 -7.33 -9.56
N GLN A 1038 -0.04 -6.32 -8.70
CA GLN A 1038 1.15 -5.47 -8.63
C GLN A 1038 2.37 -6.21 -8.08
N GLU A 1039 2.18 -7.12 -7.12
CA GLU A 1039 3.25 -8.01 -6.63
C GLU A 1039 3.68 -9.03 -7.69
N ALA A 1040 2.76 -9.55 -8.51
CA ALA A 1040 3.12 -10.42 -9.62
C ALA A 1040 4.01 -9.70 -10.66
N LEU A 1041 3.65 -8.46 -11.02
CA LEU A 1041 4.46 -7.59 -11.89
C LEU A 1041 5.79 -7.18 -11.25
N PHE A 1042 5.84 -7.01 -9.93
CA PHE A 1042 7.08 -6.80 -9.20
C PHE A 1042 7.98 -8.04 -9.31
N ARG A 1043 7.44 -9.23 -9.04
CA ARG A 1043 8.10 -10.54 -9.19
C ARG A 1043 8.40 -10.95 -10.65
N GLY A 1044 8.27 -10.05 -11.61
CA GLY A 1044 8.75 -10.24 -12.97
C GLY A 1044 7.85 -11.07 -13.89
N THR A 1045 6.55 -11.22 -13.58
CA THR A 1045 5.63 -11.79 -14.57
C THR A 1045 5.53 -10.87 -15.79
N SER A 1046 5.67 -11.46 -16.99
CA SER A 1046 5.55 -10.75 -18.27
C SER A 1046 4.18 -10.93 -18.92
N ASP A 1047 3.28 -11.66 -18.26
CA ASP A 1047 2.00 -12.08 -18.82
C ASP A 1047 0.84 -11.11 -18.55
N ASN A 1048 -0.31 -11.40 -19.15
CA ASN A 1048 -1.58 -10.93 -18.63
C ASN A 1048 -1.80 -11.53 -17.24
N VAL A 1049 -2.32 -10.73 -16.30
CA VAL A 1049 -2.63 -11.21 -14.94
C VAL A 1049 -4.03 -10.75 -14.56
N SER A 1050 -4.93 -11.70 -14.32
CA SER A 1050 -6.29 -11.46 -13.83
C SER A 1050 -6.49 -12.18 -12.50
N VAL A 1051 -6.94 -11.45 -11.48
CA VAL A 1051 -7.12 -11.96 -10.12
C VAL A 1051 -8.50 -11.59 -9.60
N VAL A 1052 -9.21 -12.59 -9.06
CA VAL A 1052 -10.48 -12.43 -8.34
C VAL A 1052 -10.34 -13.00 -6.94
N VAL A 1053 -10.58 -12.17 -5.91
CA VAL A 1053 -10.55 -12.58 -4.51
C VAL A 1053 -11.94 -12.49 -3.90
N VAL A 1054 -12.51 -13.62 -3.48
CA VAL A 1054 -13.85 -13.74 -2.87
C VAL A 1054 -13.71 -13.92 -1.36
N TRP A 1055 -14.15 -12.93 -0.58
CA TRP A 1055 -14.13 -12.98 0.89
C TRP A 1055 -15.35 -13.71 1.43
N LEU A 1056 -15.11 -14.79 2.18
CA LEU A 1056 -16.13 -15.61 2.84
C LEU A 1056 -16.44 -15.10 4.27
N ARG A 1057 -15.51 -14.34 4.87
CA ARG A 1057 -15.53 -13.83 6.25
C ARG A 1057 -15.33 -12.31 6.34
#